data_AF-A0A6B0HAI6-F1
#
_entry.id   AF-A0A6B0HAI6-F1
#
_cell.length_a   1.000
_cell.length_b   1.000
_cell.length_c   1.000
_cell.angle_alpha   90.00
_cell.angle_beta   90.00
_cell.angle_gamma   90.00
#
_symmetry.space_group_name_H-M   'P 1'
#
loop_
_entity.id
_entity.type
_entity.pdbx_description
1 polymer ?
#
loop_
_entity_poly.entity_id
_entity_poly.type
_entity_poly.pdbx_seq_one_letter_code
_entity_poly.pdbx_strand_id
1 'polypeptide(L)'
;MSEGGGGCCLGREIVGDQTDLPQESVWDACRVGIKRAIQKQLDKGSSPVVIDGLPTIGKTKSAAEVVTEFDQPAAIFTHLHDTRNAHLESIVDDDVDVIKLPSLETDCPTATGEHGDEWANRLKGYHNRGASPKFLHMRLQDDLPCMQDDECEYIKRWNEASNADLLIGHPVHAGLPEVVEDRIVVFDEDPQDAFRTEFSASDLAPAIATFLEKQDIQIDTLSELEIVAKQDRFNSVCKELREVVTDGDNLTRPAEALNENGGHANAPVAILAILEFDGLVPESQSDEEADPDWNSELRDRIKLDYVQLIDGSEAVFDYREDSLYLRSPPDLSTACAIVGLDGTPTKAIWSGRLGVESVSVQRILCDDCRQQYLQETIGYQFVQTSRSINPYSSGRHANRRECYGLIEAVANRHGTEVPIITTKKAENRLFENETSQPFIDTQRVENSISNFDHYGNLRSSNKFEGEEVGIVLGSPHPGDRAIQVTAAFEGYIAERGDEKGASLAYGLDGDPFLQHYRENKVAQAIFRFGRTVPSTAYVHTSALPDWLQEIAISPDDAPELEIVKRSEGERAVMYTLEEEGPGTVQEITARESIDFSENHVRDMLKRLRREGIVTRNDTQPYTWNEDGVSDPPHTASVTLPDLS
;
A
#
# COMPACT_ATOMS: atom_id res chain seq x y z
N MET A 1 -33.13 20.68 -15.05
CA MET A 1 -33.35 21.45 -16.30
C MET A 1 -32.13 22.33 -16.50
N SER A 2 -31.68 22.35 -17.75
CA SER A 2 -30.32 22.58 -18.27
C SER A 2 -29.77 24.00 -18.23
N GLU A 3 -28.44 24.11 -18.03
CA GLU A 3 -27.48 25.08 -18.57
C GLU A 3 -26.08 24.63 -18.09
N GLY A 4 -25.01 24.39 -18.85
CA GLY A 4 -24.71 24.37 -20.28
C GLY A 4 -23.26 23.87 -20.45
N GLY A 5 -23.01 22.95 -21.40
CA GLY A 5 -21.69 22.61 -21.97
C GLY A 5 -20.54 22.26 -21.00
N GLY A 6 -20.58 21.11 -20.33
CA GLY A 6 -19.43 20.56 -19.61
C GLY A 6 -19.07 19.18 -20.16
N GLY A 7 -17.86 19.02 -20.69
CA GLY A 7 -17.37 17.74 -21.22
C GLY A 7 -17.34 16.64 -20.15
N CYS A 8 -17.54 15.40 -20.58
CA CYS A 8 -17.63 14.18 -19.76
C CYS A 8 -16.48 14.01 -18.74
N CYS A 9 -15.24 14.23 -19.16
CA CYS A 9 -14.02 14.28 -18.34
C CYS A 9 -12.90 14.95 -19.14
N LEU A 10 -11.73 15.19 -18.54
CA LEU A 10 -10.60 15.80 -19.24
C LEU A 10 -10.11 14.96 -20.42
N GLY A 11 -10.10 13.62 -20.28
CA GLY A 11 -9.79 12.72 -21.41
C GLY A 11 -10.70 12.96 -22.62
N ARG A 12 -12.01 13.08 -22.39
CA ARG A 12 -12.98 13.39 -23.45
C ARG A 12 -12.88 14.81 -23.96
N GLU A 13 -12.54 15.77 -23.11
CA GLU A 13 -12.28 17.15 -23.53
C GLU A 13 -11.12 17.23 -24.54
N ILE A 14 -10.02 16.50 -24.28
CA ILE A 14 -8.85 16.46 -25.16
C ILE A 14 -9.13 15.71 -26.47
N VAL A 15 -9.82 14.58 -26.39
CA VAL A 15 -10.18 13.76 -27.56
C VAL A 15 -11.21 14.44 -28.47
N GLY A 16 -12.13 15.24 -27.89
CA GLY A 16 -13.21 15.89 -28.61
C GLY A 16 -14.29 14.91 -29.08
N ASP A 17 -14.74 15.06 -30.32
CA ASP A 17 -15.89 14.32 -30.88
C ASP A 17 -15.56 12.88 -31.34
N GLN A 18 -14.32 12.41 -31.18
CA GLN A 18 -13.97 11.03 -31.54
C GLN A 18 -14.61 10.03 -30.58
N THR A 19 -15.07 8.88 -31.11
CA THR A 19 -15.70 7.83 -30.31
C THR A 19 -14.70 7.13 -29.39
N ASP A 20 -13.49 6.91 -29.88
CA ASP A 20 -12.46 6.11 -29.21
C ASP A 20 -11.63 6.99 -28.27
N LEU A 21 -10.89 6.38 -27.34
CA LEU A 21 -9.98 7.08 -26.42
C LEU A 21 -8.53 6.64 -26.66
N PRO A 22 -7.85 7.14 -27.73
CA PRO A 22 -6.48 6.75 -28.01
C PRO A 22 -5.56 6.96 -26.82
N GLN A 23 -4.61 6.04 -26.63
CA GLN A 23 -3.68 6.08 -25.49
C GLN A 23 -2.89 7.39 -25.42
N GLU A 24 -2.41 7.89 -26.55
CA GLU A 24 -1.71 9.18 -26.64
C GLU A 24 -2.58 10.35 -26.15
N SER A 25 -3.86 10.39 -26.52
CA SER A 25 -4.78 11.43 -26.07
C SER A 25 -5.07 11.37 -24.56
N VAL A 26 -5.09 10.17 -23.98
CA VAL A 26 -5.25 9.98 -22.53
C VAL A 26 -3.99 10.41 -21.78
N TRP A 27 -2.80 10.14 -22.33
CA TRP A 27 -1.54 10.66 -21.81
C TRP A 27 -1.48 12.19 -21.88
N ASP A 28 -1.90 12.78 -23.01
CA ASP A 28 -2.02 14.23 -23.16
C ASP A 28 -3.01 14.83 -22.16
N ALA A 29 -4.13 14.16 -21.89
CA ALA A 29 -5.07 14.58 -20.86
C ALA A 29 -4.45 14.55 -19.45
N CYS A 30 -3.63 13.54 -19.14
CA CYS A 30 -2.87 13.51 -17.90
C CYS A 30 -1.89 14.70 -17.82
N ARG A 31 -1.10 14.91 -18.87
CA ARG A 31 -0.12 16.01 -18.98
C ARG A 31 -0.80 17.39 -18.81
N VAL A 32 -1.88 17.63 -19.55
CA VAL A 32 -2.69 18.85 -19.44
C VAL A 32 -3.30 18.98 -18.06
N GLY A 33 -3.72 17.87 -17.45
CA GLY A 33 -4.28 17.85 -16.11
C GLY A 33 -3.31 18.33 -15.05
N ILE A 34 -2.08 17.81 -15.06
CA ILE A 34 -0.97 18.24 -14.18
C ILE A 34 -0.65 19.72 -14.43
N LYS A 35 -0.50 20.12 -15.71
CA LYS A 35 -0.18 21.50 -16.08
C LYS A 35 -1.24 22.49 -15.60
N ARG A 36 -2.53 22.18 -15.78
CA ARG A 36 -3.66 22.99 -15.30
C ARG A 36 -3.65 23.10 -13.77
N ALA A 37 -3.32 22.02 -13.07
CA ALA A 37 -3.24 22.00 -11.61
C ALA A 37 -2.14 22.92 -11.08
N ILE A 38 -0.96 22.91 -11.70
CA ILE A 38 0.16 23.80 -11.35
C ILE A 38 -0.19 25.25 -11.67
N GLN A 39 -0.60 25.54 -12.91
CA GLN A 39 -0.90 26.90 -13.34
C GLN A 39 -1.98 27.57 -12.48
N LYS A 40 -3.02 26.82 -12.11
CA LYS A 40 -4.10 27.34 -11.26
C LYS A 40 -3.59 27.77 -9.88
N GLN A 41 -2.65 27.02 -9.31
CA GLN A 41 -2.04 27.33 -8.02
C GLN A 41 -1.14 28.58 -8.13
N LEU A 42 -0.30 28.65 -9.17
CA LEU A 42 0.56 29.81 -9.44
C LEU A 42 -0.25 31.10 -9.68
N ASP A 43 -1.37 31.02 -10.39
CA ASP A 43 -2.16 32.21 -10.76
C ASP A 43 -3.00 32.78 -9.61
N LYS A 44 -3.53 31.90 -8.75
CA LYS A 44 -4.63 32.25 -7.84
C LYS A 44 -4.41 31.90 -6.38
N GLY A 45 -3.35 31.16 -6.04
CA GLY A 45 -3.18 30.56 -4.71
C GLY A 45 -4.36 29.64 -4.40
N SER A 46 -4.33 28.41 -4.93
CA SER A 46 -5.38 27.42 -4.67
C SER A 46 -4.88 26.27 -3.81
N SER A 47 -5.81 25.48 -3.26
CA SER A 47 -5.46 24.25 -2.53
C SER A 47 -4.70 23.24 -3.41
N PRO A 48 -3.92 22.34 -2.79
CA PRO A 48 -3.27 21.24 -3.49
C PRO A 48 -4.24 20.44 -4.35
N VAL A 49 -3.71 19.86 -5.44
CA VAL A 49 -4.50 19.08 -6.38
C VAL A 49 -3.94 17.67 -6.46
N VAL A 50 -4.78 16.66 -6.24
CA VAL A 50 -4.46 15.26 -6.49
C VAL A 50 -5.07 14.84 -7.82
N ILE A 51 -4.23 14.45 -8.76
CA ILE A 51 -4.62 13.88 -10.05
C ILE A 51 -5.05 12.44 -9.83
N ASP A 52 -6.34 12.17 -10.01
CA ASP A 52 -6.90 10.82 -10.07
C ASP A 52 -6.73 10.27 -11.49
N GLY A 53 -5.68 9.47 -11.66
CA GLY A 53 -5.26 8.92 -12.95
C GLY A 53 -4.82 7.47 -12.86
N LEU A 54 -5.32 6.61 -13.76
CA LEU A 54 -4.98 5.18 -13.76
C LEU A 54 -3.46 4.96 -13.87
N PRO A 55 -2.89 3.85 -13.37
CA PRO A 55 -1.44 3.58 -13.49
C PRO A 55 -0.90 3.63 -14.93
N THR A 56 -1.72 3.30 -15.93
CA THR A 56 -1.33 3.20 -17.35
C THR A 56 -1.41 4.50 -18.15
N ILE A 57 -1.74 5.64 -17.51
CA ILE A 57 -1.88 6.93 -18.22
C ILE A 57 -0.60 7.78 -18.26
N GLY A 58 0.55 7.20 -17.90
CA GLY A 58 1.85 7.88 -18.04
C GLY A 58 2.11 8.99 -17.02
N LYS A 59 1.56 8.89 -15.80
CA LYS A 59 1.66 9.93 -14.75
C LYS A 59 3.12 10.33 -14.43
N THR A 60 3.97 9.34 -14.15
CA THR A 60 5.38 9.53 -13.80
C THR A 60 6.11 10.34 -14.88
N LYS A 61 6.06 9.86 -16.13
CA LYS A 61 6.67 10.56 -17.27
C LYS A 61 6.09 11.98 -17.46
N SER A 62 4.77 12.11 -17.43
CA SER A 62 4.10 13.40 -17.63
C SER A 62 4.47 14.42 -16.56
N ALA A 63 4.69 13.99 -15.32
CA ALA A 63 5.02 14.88 -14.21
C ALA A 63 6.39 15.53 -14.40
N ALA A 64 7.43 14.74 -14.68
CA ALA A 64 8.78 15.24 -14.91
C ALA A 64 8.83 16.17 -16.14
N GLU A 65 8.16 15.81 -17.24
CA GLU A 65 8.10 16.66 -18.43
C GLU A 65 7.37 17.99 -18.17
N VAL A 66 6.28 17.96 -17.40
CA VAL A 66 5.47 19.17 -17.19
C VAL A 66 6.15 20.16 -16.25
N VAL A 67 6.81 19.70 -15.18
CA VAL A 67 7.41 20.61 -14.22
C VAL A 67 8.57 21.41 -14.82
N THR A 68 9.29 20.85 -15.80
CA THR A 68 10.38 21.55 -16.50
C THR A 68 9.90 22.58 -17.52
N GLU A 69 8.59 22.65 -17.81
CA GLU A 69 8.01 23.69 -18.66
C GLU A 69 7.75 25.01 -17.90
N PHE A 70 7.89 25.01 -16.58
CA PHE A 70 7.68 26.18 -15.73
C PHE A 70 9.01 26.83 -15.36
N ASP A 71 8.99 28.14 -15.12
CA ASP A 71 10.18 28.90 -14.70
C ASP A 71 10.59 28.59 -13.25
N GLN A 72 9.69 28.00 -12.45
CA GLN A 72 9.94 27.63 -11.07
C GLN A 72 10.72 26.31 -11.01
N PRO A 73 11.70 26.19 -10.10
CA PRO A 73 12.32 24.91 -9.81
C PRO A 73 11.28 23.93 -9.23
N ALA A 74 11.58 22.63 -9.26
CA ALA A 74 10.63 21.60 -8.85
C ALA A 74 11.26 20.53 -7.95
N ALA A 75 10.41 19.79 -7.25
CA ALA A 75 10.75 18.61 -6.47
C ALA A 75 9.71 17.51 -6.69
N ILE A 76 10.16 16.32 -7.08
CA ILE A 76 9.33 15.12 -7.26
C ILE A 76 9.69 14.10 -6.19
N PHE A 77 8.69 13.64 -5.45
CA PHE A 77 8.86 12.67 -4.38
C PHE A 77 8.21 11.33 -4.72
N THR A 78 8.98 10.26 -4.59
CA THR A 78 8.50 8.88 -4.77
C THR A 78 9.24 7.91 -3.85
N HIS A 79 8.52 6.89 -3.38
CA HIS A 79 9.07 5.84 -2.53
C HIS A 79 10.14 5.00 -3.25
N LEU A 80 10.00 4.81 -4.58
CA LEU A 80 10.77 3.85 -5.35
C LEU A 80 12.06 4.42 -5.96
N HIS A 81 13.21 3.77 -5.72
CA HIS A 81 14.45 4.11 -6.41
C HIS A 81 14.35 3.97 -7.94
N ASP A 82 13.66 2.94 -8.42
CA ASP A 82 13.44 2.73 -9.86
C ASP A 82 12.54 3.83 -10.46
N THR A 83 11.49 4.23 -9.74
CA THR A 83 10.64 5.36 -10.18
C THR A 83 11.42 6.67 -10.20
N ARG A 84 12.37 6.88 -9.28
CA ARG A 84 13.30 8.03 -9.37
C ARG A 84 14.13 7.97 -10.65
N ASN A 85 14.60 6.78 -11.05
CA ASN A 85 15.33 6.61 -12.31
C ASN A 85 14.43 6.83 -13.52
N ALA A 86 13.17 6.37 -13.49
CA ALA A 86 12.21 6.62 -14.56
C ALA A 86 11.92 8.11 -14.76
N HIS A 87 11.83 8.89 -13.66
CA HIS A 87 11.73 10.35 -13.74
C HIS A 87 12.99 10.96 -14.37
N LEU A 88 14.19 10.52 -13.97
CA LEU A 88 15.45 10.97 -14.57
C LEU A 88 15.51 10.67 -16.08
N GLU A 89 15.14 9.46 -16.50
CA GLU A 89 15.17 9.03 -17.90
C GLU A 89 14.13 9.74 -18.78
N SER A 90 13.06 10.27 -18.18
CA SER A 90 12.02 11.00 -18.91
C SER A 90 12.40 12.44 -19.26
N ILE A 91 13.48 12.95 -18.69
CA ILE A 91 13.97 14.30 -18.94
C ILE A 91 14.90 14.25 -20.14
N VAL A 92 14.47 14.89 -21.23
CA VAL A 92 15.19 14.87 -22.52
C VAL A 92 16.05 16.12 -22.71
N ASP A 93 15.86 17.14 -21.87
CA ASP A 93 16.58 18.40 -21.96
C ASP A 93 17.87 18.35 -21.12
N ASP A 94 19.01 18.36 -21.81
CA ASP A 94 20.35 18.36 -21.20
C ASP A 94 20.65 19.67 -20.45
N ASP A 95 19.86 20.74 -20.65
CA ASP A 95 20.04 22.03 -19.99
C ASP A 95 19.34 22.11 -18.62
N VAL A 96 18.60 21.08 -18.20
CA VAL A 96 17.95 21.02 -16.87
C VAL A 96 18.88 20.34 -15.86
N ASP A 97 19.25 21.03 -14.79
CA ASP A 97 20.03 20.43 -13.71
C ASP A 97 19.15 19.58 -12.79
N VAL A 98 19.30 18.26 -12.89
CA VAL A 98 18.48 17.30 -12.15
C VAL A 98 19.31 16.57 -11.11
N ILE A 99 18.94 16.71 -9.84
CA ILE A 99 19.63 16.04 -8.73
C ILE A 99 18.72 15.03 -8.05
N LYS A 100 19.21 13.79 -7.99
CA LYS A 100 18.65 12.76 -7.10
C LYS A 100 19.13 13.04 -5.68
N LEU A 101 18.19 13.38 -4.81
CA LEU A 101 18.47 13.71 -3.41
C LEU A 101 19.14 12.53 -2.70
N PRO A 102 20.23 12.78 -1.95
CA PRO A 102 21.03 11.71 -1.38
C PRO A 102 20.36 11.11 -0.13
N SER A 103 20.62 9.82 0.10
CA SER A 103 20.17 9.06 1.26
C SER A 103 21.34 8.64 2.14
N LEU A 104 21.16 8.69 3.46
CA LEU A 104 22.17 8.23 4.41
C LEU A 104 22.59 6.78 4.12
N GLU A 105 21.64 5.90 3.85
CA GLU A 105 21.88 4.46 3.71
C GLU A 105 22.56 4.07 2.41
N THR A 106 22.60 4.96 1.42
CA THR A 106 23.16 4.70 0.09
C THR A 106 24.42 5.52 -0.18
N ASP A 107 24.46 6.76 0.28
CA ASP A 107 25.46 7.75 -0.18
C ASP A 107 26.47 8.14 0.92
N CYS A 108 26.31 7.66 2.16
CA CYS A 108 27.28 7.88 3.23
C CYS A 108 28.19 6.65 3.39
N PRO A 109 29.51 6.74 3.12
CA PRO A 109 30.45 5.64 3.27
C PRO A 109 30.44 5.00 4.67
N THR A 110 30.22 5.80 5.73
CA THR A 110 30.13 5.28 7.09
C THR A 110 28.84 4.47 7.32
N ALA A 111 27.70 4.90 6.77
CA ALA A 111 26.43 4.20 6.92
C ALA A 111 26.34 2.92 6.08
N THR A 112 27.00 2.90 4.91
CA THR A 112 27.05 1.75 4.01
C THR A 112 28.00 0.66 4.52
N GLY A 113 28.86 0.98 5.49
CA GLY A 113 29.75 0.02 6.15
C GLY A 113 31.19 0.03 5.64
N GLU A 114 31.58 0.98 4.77
CA GLU A 114 32.97 1.08 4.27
C GLU A 114 33.99 1.30 5.40
N HIS A 115 33.54 1.87 6.51
CA HIS A 115 34.35 2.10 7.72
C HIS A 115 34.05 1.11 8.86
N GLY A 116 33.38 -0.01 8.56
CA GLY A 116 33.09 -1.10 9.50
C GLY A 116 31.68 -1.08 10.09
N ASP A 117 31.17 -2.28 10.41
CA ASP A 117 29.80 -2.50 10.86
C ASP A 117 29.46 -1.80 12.18
N GLU A 118 30.43 -1.63 13.08
CA GLU A 118 30.22 -0.94 14.36
C GLU A 118 29.76 0.50 14.13
N TRP A 119 30.46 1.23 13.27
CA TRP A 119 30.10 2.60 12.91
C TRP A 119 28.79 2.68 12.13
N ALA A 120 28.59 1.77 11.17
CA ALA A 120 27.36 1.71 10.40
C ALA A 120 26.14 1.48 11.29
N ASN A 121 26.22 0.51 12.21
CA ASN A 121 25.15 0.19 13.15
C ASN A 121 24.90 1.34 14.14
N ARG A 122 25.97 2.00 14.61
CA ARG A 122 25.86 3.15 15.51
C ARG A 122 25.14 4.32 14.84
N LEU A 123 25.52 4.66 13.61
CA LEU A 123 24.92 5.76 12.87
C LEU A 123 23.45 5.48 12.51
N LYS A 124 23.16 4.27 12.03
CA LYS A 124 21.79 3.80 11.80
C LYS A 124 20.97 3.80 13.08
N GLY A 125 21.57 3.42 14.21
CA GLY A 125 20.95 3.47 15.52
C GLY A 125 20.52 4.89 15.91
N TYR A 126 21.38 5.89 15.70
CA TYR A 126 21.01 7.29 15.94
C TYR A 126 19.91 7.78 15.00
N HIS A 127 20.02 7.43 13.71
CA HIS A 127 19.01 7.78 12.70
C HIS A 127 17.64 7.18 13.03
N ASN A 128 17.58 5.91 13.41
CA ASN A 128 16.35 5.21 13.80
C ASN A 128 15.70 5.80 15.06
N ARG A 129 16.46 6.54 15.88
CA ARG A 129 15.94 7.29 17.04
C ARG A 129 15.59 8.74 16.71
N GLY A 130 15.50 9.08 15.43
CA GLY A 130 15.03 10.36 14.92
C GLY A 130 16.10 11.44 14.73
N ALA A 131 17.40 11.10 14.80
CA ALA A 131 18.44 12.05 14.40
C ALA A 131 18.50 12.17 12.87
N SER A 132 18.32 13.37 12.34
CA SER A 132 18.46 13.58 10.90
C SER A 132 19.92 13.34 10.45
N PRO A 133 20.15 12.83 9.22
CA PRO A 133 21.51 12.61 8.75
C PRO A 133 22.35 13.89 8.69
N LYS A 134 21.74 15.03 8.34
CA LYS A 134 22.37 16.36 8.36
C LYS A 134 22.85 16.73 9.77
N PHE A 135 22.00 16.51 10.78
CA PHE A 135 22.38 16.72 12.18
C PHE A 135 23.54 15.81 12.60
N LEU A 136 23.52 14.53 12.21
CA LEU A 136 24.59 13.59 12.56
C LEU A 136 25.94 14.01 11.97
N HIS A 137 25.96 14.40 10.70
CA HIS A 137 27.19 14.85 10.04
C HIS A 137 27.73 16.16 10.62
N MET A 138 26.85 17.08 11.04
CA MET A 138 27.26 18.30 11.73
C MET A 138 27.77 18.02 13.15
N ARG A 139 27.06 17.18 13.92
CA ARG A 139 27.30 17.00 15.36
C ARG A 139 28.45 16.05 15.67
N LEU A 140 28.70 15.09 14.79
CA LEU A 140 29.76 14.08 14.90
C LEU A 140 30.87 14.30 13.86
N GLN A 141 30.98 15.51 13.30
CA GLN A 141 31.92 15.83 12.22
C GLN A 141 33.36 15.37 12.51
N ASP A 142 33.84 15.59 13.74
CA ASP A 142 35.21 15.24 14.15
C ASP A 142 35.42 13.72 14.35
N ASP A 143 34.35 12.99 14.62
CA ASP A 143 34.38 11.56 14.96
C ASP A 143 34.01 10.66 13.77
N LEU A 144 33.25 11.18 12.78
CA LEU A 144 32.77 10.40 11.65
C LEU A 144 33.90 10.04 10.67
N PRO A 145 34.14 8.74 10.41
CA PRO A 145 35.20 8.31 9.52
C PRO A 145 35.10 8.88 8.10
N CYS A 146 33.88 9.02 7.55
CA CYS A 146 33.66 9.57 6.21
C CYS A 146 33.97 11.07 6.08
N MET A 147 34.25 11.77 7.18
CA MET A 147 34.58 13.20 7.22
C MET A 147 36.06 13.47 7.52
N GLN A 148 36.89 12.44 7.75
CA GLN A 148 38.27 12.63 8.20
C GLN A 148 39.26 12.98 7.08
N ASP A 149 39.08 12.40 5.88
CA ASP A 149 40.02 12.55 4.77
C ASP A 149 39.55 13.60 3.73
N ASP A 150 38.24 13.70 3.52
CA ASP A 150 37.59 14.62 2.58
C ASP A 150 36.13 14.88 3.04
N GLU A 151 35.41 15.79 2.39
CA GLU A 151 33.98 15.97 2.61
C GLU A 151 33.23 14.69 2.20
N CYS A 152 32.34 14.21 3.10
CA CYS A 152 31.54 13.01 2.89
C CYS A 152 30.68 13.14 1.61
N GLU A 153 30.61 12.06 0.83
CA GLU A 153 29.86 12.00 -0.44
C GLU A 153 28.38 12.38 -0.28
N TYR A 154 27.75 11.95 0.81
CA TYR A 154 26.39 12.37 1.18
C TYR A 154 26.25 13.90 1.28
N ILE A 155 27.24 14.58 1.88
CA ILE A 155 27.21 16.04 2.06
C ILE A 155 27.50 16.76 0.75
N LYS A 156 28.49 16.28 -0.03
CA LYS A 156 28.79 16.82 -1.37
C LYS A 156 27.54 16.89 -2.25
N ARG A 157 26.77 15.80 -2.29
CA ARG A 157 25.53 15.73 -3.09
C ARG A 157 24.41 16.66 -2.59
N TRP A 158 24.36 16.94 -1.29
CA TRP A 158 23.44 17.96 -0.75
C TRP A 158 23.84 19.38 -1.15
N ASN A 159 25.14 19.67 -1.18
CA ASN A 159 25.64 20.97 -1.63
C ASN A 159 25.29 21.21 -3.11
N GLU A 160 25.31 20.16 -3.94
CA GLU A 160 24.88 20.21 -5.35
C GLU A 160 23.37 20.43 -5.49
N ALA A 161 22.55 19.76 -4.66
CA ALA A 161 21.09 19.84 -4.74
C ALA A 161 20.52 21.26 -4.55
N SER A 162 21.22 22.14 -3.83
CA SER A 162 20.70 23.48 -3.47
C SER A 162 20.39 24.37 -4.67
N ASN A 163 21.08 24.17 -5.80
CA ASN A 163 20.92 25.00 -7.01
C ASN A 163 20.23 24.27 -8.17
N ALA A 164 19.79 23.03 -7.97
CA ALA A 164 19.22 22.21 -9.04
C ALA A 164 17.83 22.70 -9.45
N ASP A 165 17.56 22.68 -10.74
CA ASP A 165 16.25 22.99 -11.32
C ASP A 165 15.20 21.97 -10.89
N LEU A 166 15.58 20.68 -10.83
CA LEU A 166 14.69 19.60 -10.43
C LEU A 166 15.34 18.68 -9.38
N LEU A 167 14.62 18.46 -8.29
CA LEU A 167 14.98 17.51 -7.25
C LEU A 167 14.13 16.25 -7.34
N ILE A 168 14.74 15.08 -7.20
CA ILE A 168 14.03 13.80 -7.16
C ILE A 168 14.40 13.05 -5.89
N GLY A 169 13.42 12.75 -5.04
CA GLY A 169 13.66 12.24 -3.69
C GLY A 169 12.61 11.27 -3.15
N HIS A 170 12.78 10.92 -1.87
CA HIS A 170 11.78 10.22 -1.08
C HIS A 170 10.82 11.22 -0.44
N PRO A 171 9.53 10.89 -0.17
CA PRO A 171 8.59 11.81 0.47
C PRO A 171 9.07 12.45 1.78
N VAL A 172 9.91 11.77 2.57
CA VAL A 172 10.53 12.35 3.79
C VAL A 172 11.32 13.63 3.51
N HIS A 173 11.86 13.80 2.30
CA HIS A 173 12.61 15.01 1.93
C HIS A 173 11.71 16.25 1.83
N ALA A 174 10.39 16.08 1.68
CA ALA A 174 9.44 17.19 1.72
C ALA A 174 9.43 17.91 3.07
N GLY A 175 9.89 17.26 4.15
CA GLY A 175 10.02 17.90 5.47
C GLY A 175 11.21 18.86 5.58
N LEU A 176 11.99 19.06 4.51
CA LEU A 176 13.13 19.97 4.48
C LEU A 176 12.76 21.25 3.70
N PRO A 177 12.78 22.44 4.34
CA PRO A 177 12.44 23.69 3.68
C PRO A 177 13.25 23.92 2.39
N GLU A 178 14.55 23.64 2.41
CA GLU A 178 15.46 23.79 1.26
C GLU A 178 15.09 22.94 0.03
N VAL A 179 14.19 21.96 0.18
CA VAL A 179 13.71 21.08 -0.89
C VAL A 179 12.35 21.52 -1.44
N VAL A 180 11.55 22.28 -0.68
CA VAL A 180 10.17 22.63 -1.05
C VAL A 180 9.93 24.12 -1.25
N GLU A 181 10.73 24.97 -0.60
CA GLU A 181 10.61 26.42 -0.68
C GLU A 181 10.77 26.92 -2.13
N ASP A 182 9.83 27.76 -2.56
CA ASP A 182 9.77 28.34 -3.90
C ASP A 182 9.78 27.31 -5.06
N ARG A 183 9.41 26.05 -4.77
CA ARG A 183 9.38 24.96 -5.76
C ARG A 183 7.97 24.48 -6.08
N ILE A 184 7.80 23.92 -7.27
CA ILE A 184 6.65 23.06 -7.60
C ILE A 184 6.90 21.68 -6.97
N VAL A 185 6.02 21.26 -6.08
CA VAL A 185 6.14 19.99 -5.35
C VAL A 185 5.18 18.96 -5.93
N VAL A 186 5.70 17.80 -6.32
CA VAL A 186 4.92 16.67 -6.83
C VAL A 186 5.14 15.44 -5.97
N PHE A 187 4.07 14.83 -5.49
CA PHE A 187 4.09 13.51 -4.84
C PHE A 187 3.59 12.46 -5.83
N ASP A 188 4.48 11.58 -6.29
CA ASP A 188 4.16 10.44 -7.14
C ASP A 188 3.79 9.24 -6.27
N GLU A 189 2.48 8.97 -6.17
CA GLU A 189 1.80 8.17 -5.16
C GLU A 189 1.69 8.84 -3.77
N ASP A 190 0.74 8.32 -2.99
CA ASP A 190 0.49 8.76 -1.62
C ASP A 190 1.74 8.60 -0.72
N PRO A 191 2.10 9.61 0.12
CA PRO A 191 3.27 9.59 1.00
C PRO A 191 3.29 8.47 2.06
N GLN A 192 2.16 7.84 2.36
CA GLN A 192 2.02 6.81 3.38
C GLN A 192 2.46 7.27 4.77
N ASP A 193 3.37 6.52 5.39
CA ASP A 193 3.90 6.72 6.72
C ASP A 193 5.25 7.46 6.73
N ALA A 194 5.63 8.07 5.60
CA ALA A 194 6.86 8.86 5.46
C ALA A 194 7.05 9.93 6.55
N PHE A 195 5.94 10.46 7.08
CA PHE A 195 5.93 11.50 8.10
C PHE A 195 5.56 10.99 9.49
N ARG A 196 5.52 9.66 9.68
CA ARG A 196 5.06 9.03 10.91
C ARG A 196 6.21 8.41 11.68
N THR A 197 6.23 8.62 12.98
CA THR A 197 7.06 7.89 13.95
C THR A 197 6.15 7.06 14.85
N GLU A 198 6.47 5.79 15.05
CA GLU A 198 5.74 4.90 15.96
C GLU A 198 6.61 4.57 17.16
N PHE A 199 6.05 4.71 18.35
CA PHE A 199 6.62 4.21 19.60
C PHE A 199 5.80 3.04 20.08
N SER A 200 6.43 1.87 20.17
CA SER A 200 5.88 0.77 20.96
C SER A 200 5.98 1.09 22.45
N ALA A 201 5.23 0.35 23.28
CA ALA A 201 5.36 0.45 24.74
C ALA A 201 6.82 0.26 25.23
N SER A 202 7.60 -0.60 24.57
CA SER A 202 9.01 -0.85 24.89
C SER A 202 9.95 0.28 24.49
N ASP A 203 9.58 1.12 23.53
CA ASP A 203 10.41 2.24 23.07
C ASP A 203 10.02 3.55 23.76
N LEU A 204 8.74 3.73 24.04
CA LEU A 204 8.18 4.96 24.60
C LEU A 204 8.70 5.23 26.02
N ALA A 205 8.63 4.23 26.91
CA ALA A 205 9.01 4.42 28.30
C ALA A 205 10.50 4.78 28.47
N PRO A 206 11.47 4.09 27.82
CA PRO A 206 12.87 4.49 27.86
C PRO A 206 13.12 5.89 27.28
N ALA A 207 12.44 6.26 26.19
CA ALA A 207 12.58 7.58 25.57
C ALA A 207 12.16 8.71 26.51
N ILE A 208 11.03 8.54 27.20
CA ILE A 208 10.51 9.49 28.18
C ILE A 208 11.44 9.56 29.40
N ALA A 209 11.76 8.42 30.01
CA ALA A 209 12.57 8.37 31.22
C ALA A 209 13.97 8.98 30.99
N THR A 210 14.62 8.63 29.87
CA THR A 210 15.94 9.16 29.51
C THR A 210 15.92 10.68 29.34
N PHE A 211 14.86 11.22 28.73
CA PHE A 211 14.72 12.66 28.55
C PHE A 211 14.50 13.38 29.88
N LEU A 212 13.61 12.86 30.74
CA LEU A 212 13.25 13.49 32.01
C LEU A 212 14.35 13.38 33.07
N GLU A 213 15.09 12.27 33.11
CA GLU A 213 16.26 12.10 33.99
C GLU A 213 17.29 13.22 33.75
N LYS A 214 17.54 13.56 32.47
CA LYS A 214 18.45 14.64 32.07
C LYS A 214 17.99 16.03 32.53
N GLN A 215 16.69 16.21 32.79
CA GLN A 215 16.10 17.45 33.29
C GLN A 215 15.94 17.45 34.82
N ASP A 216 16.53 16.47 35.53
CA ASP A 216 16.37 16.27 36.97
C ASP A 216 14.90 16.03 37.42
N ILE A 217 14.04 15.54 36.51
CA ILE A 217 12.63 15.23 36.79
C ILE A 217 12.47 13.72 37.00
N GLN A 218 11.92 13.35 38.16
CA GLN A 218 11.76 11.94 38.59
C GLN A 218 10.39 11.39 38.15
N ILE A 219 10.27 11.04 36.88
CA ILE A 219 9.13 10.33 36.30
C ILE A 219 9.70 9.22 35.42
N ASP A 220 9.50 7.98 35.83
CA ASP A 220 10.19 6.82 35.24
C ASP A 220 9.24 5.96 34.40
N THR A 221 7.94 6.22 34.47
CA THR A 221 6.92 5.42 33.78
C THR A 221 5.89 6.28 33.07
N LEU A 222 5.31 5.71 32.00
CA LEU A 222 4.19 6.31 31.29
C LEU A 222 3.00 6.59 32.24
N SER A 223 2.66 5.64 33.12
CA SER A 223 1.54 5.80 34.05
C SER A 223 1.77 6.94 35.06
N GLU A 224 3.01 7.18 35.49
CA GLU A 224 3.33 8.34 36.32
C GLU A 224 3.14 9.64 35.54
N LEU A 225 3.57 9.69 34.28
CA LEU A 225 3.36 10.85 33.42
C LEU A 225 1.86 11.14 33.20
N GLU A 226 1.05 10.11 32.95
CA GLU A 226 -0.41 10.25 32.83
C GLU A 226 -1.06 10.75 34.14
N ILE A 227 -0.56 10.28 35.30
CA ILE A 227 -1.02 10.76 36.60
C ILE A 227 -0.70 12.25 36.78
N VAL A 228 0.50 12.68 36.36
CA VAL A 228 0.92 14.09 36.38
C VAL A 228 0.07 14.93 35.43
N ALA A 229 -0.27 14.42 34.25
CA ALA A 229 -1.11 15.09 33.27
C ALA A 229 -2.54 15.32 33.78
N LYS A 230 -3.15 14.30 34.41
CA LYS A 230 -4.60 14.28 34.68
C LYS A 230 -5.03 14.72 36.08
N GLN A 231 -4.12 14.79 37.06
CA GLN A 231 -4.50 15.09 38.45
C GLN A 231 -4.10 16.50 38.87
N ASP A 232 -5.09 17.29 39.31
CA ASP A 232 -4.92 18.69 39.73
C ASP A 232 -3.78 18.95 40.74
N ARG A 233 -3.51 17.97 41.61
CA ARG A 233 -2.44 18.07 42.61
C ARG A 233 -1.04 18.16 42.00
N PHE A 234 -0.87 17.78 40.73
CA PHE A 234 0.39 17.83 39.98
C PHE A 234 0.44 18.97 38.95
N ASN A 235 -0.53 19.90 38.95
CA ASN A 235 -0.59 21.00 37.98
C ASN A 235 0.69 21.84 37.89
N SER A 236 1.41 22.03 39.01
CA SER A 236 2.70 22.75 38.98
C SER A 236 3.78 21.97 38.21
N VAL A 237 3.86 20.65 38.40
CA VAL A 237 4.82 19.77 37.71
C VAL A 237 4.43 19.64 36.23
N CYS A 238 3.14 19.49 35.94
CA CYS A 238 2.62 19.47 34.58
C CYS A 238 2.95 20.77 33.82
N LYS A 239 2.84 21.93 34.47
CA LYS A 239 3.24 23.22 33.88
C LYS A 239 4.75 23.29 33.64
N GLU A 240 5.56 22.87 34.61
CA GLU A 240 7.03 22.82 34.48
C GLU A 240 7.45 21.91 33.33
N LEU A 241 6.85 20.72 33.20
CA LEU A 241 7.10 19.82 32.07
C LEU A 241 6.78 20.44 30.72
N ARG A 242 5.63 21.12 30.60
CA ARG A 242 5.26 21.85 29.38
C ARG A 242 6.31 22.90 29.04
N GLU A 243 6.73 23.71 30.02
CA GLU A 243 7.78 24.72 29.83
C GLU A 243 9.09 24.06 29.39
N VAL A 244 9.49 22.93 29.99
CA VAL A 244 10.72 22.19 29.65
C VAL A 244 10.68 21.60 28.25
N VAL A 245 9.57 20.99 27.80
CA VAL A 245 9.50 20.34 26.46
C VAL A 245 9.30 21.36 25.34
N THR A 246 8.71 22.52 25.64
CA THR A 246 8.52 23.62 24.68
C THR A 246 9.67 24.63 24.69
N ASP A 247 10.66 24.47 25.58
CA ASP A 247 11.87 25.29 25.58
C ASP A 247 12.71 25.02 24.31
N GLY A 248 12.91 26.05 23.50
CA GLY A 248 13.68 26.00 22.26
C GLY A 248 12.88 26.32 21.00
N ASP A 249 13.56 26.25 19.84
CA ASP A 249 12.98 26.62 18.54
C ASP A 249 12.12 25.51 17.93
N ASN A 250 12.33 24.24 18.33
CA ASN A 250 11.60 23.07 17.81
C ASN A 250 11.32 22.06 18.92
N LEU A 251 10.19 21.36 18.85
CA LEU A 251 9.85 20.31 19.82
C LEU A 251 10.74 19.07 19.67
N THR A 252 11.02 18.64 18.43
CA THR A 252 11.97 17.54 18.17
C THR A 252 13.40 17.98 18.52
N ARG A 253 14.12 17.15 19.28
CA ARG A 253 15.49 17.41 19.73
C ARG A 253 16.45 16.32 19.24
N PRO A 254 17.04 16.45 18.04
CA PRO A 254 17.92 15.42 17.45
C PRO A 254 19.08 14.97 18.33
N ALA A 255 19.57 15.86 19.21
CA ALA A 255 20.65 15.53 20.15
C ALA A 255 20.27 14.44 21.16
N GLU A 256 18.99 14.28 21.50
CA GLU A 256 18.54 13.26 22.45
C GLU A 256 18.70 11.84 21.89
N ALA A 257 18.63 11.67 20.57
CA ALA A 257 18.86 10.39 19.91
C ALA A 257 20.29 9.85 20.10
N LEU A 258 21.26 10.72 20.42
CA LEU A 258 22.66 10.31 20.66
C LEU A 258 22.83 9.56 21.99
N ASN A 259 21.86 9.64 22.91
CA ASN A 259 21.90 8.86 24.13
C ASN A 259 21.51 7.40 23.84
N GLU A 260 22.51 6.51 23.91
CA GLU A 260 22.35 5.09 23.61
C GLU A 260 21.54 4.33 24.68
N ASN A 261 21.27 4.95 25.84
CA ASN A 261 20.45 4.38 26.91
C ASN A 261 18.94 4.58 26.69
N GLY A 262 18.49 4.64 25.43
CA GLY A 262 17.06 4.77 25.08
C GLY A 262 16.60 6.17 24.72
N GLY A 263 17.50 7.14 24.50
CA GLY A 263 17.12 8.49 24.11
C GLY A 263 16.57 8.57 22.69
N HIS A 264 15.58 9.43 22.47
CA HIS A 264 14.90 9.59 21.18
C HIS A 264 14.65 11.06 20.87
N ALA A 265 14.81 11.46 19.61
CA ALA A 265 14.66 12.86 19.18
C ALA A 265 13.25 13.41 19.42
N ASN A 266 12.23 12.58 19.18
CA ASN A 266 10.82 12.91 19.41
C ASN A 266 10.34 12.67 20.86
N ALA A 267 11.22 12.40 21.83
CA ALA A 267 10.82 12.25 23.23
C ALA A 267 10.08 13.48 23.80
N PRO A 268 10.50 14.73 23.54
CA PRO A 268 9.76 15.91 24.02
C PRO A 268 8.36 16.03 23.39
N VAL A 269 8.24 15.71 22.09
CA VAL A 269 6.97 15.69 21.35
C VAL A 269 6.03 14.65 21.97
N ALA A 270 6.54 13.46 22.26
CA ALA A 270 5.79 12.39 22.90
C ALA A 270 5.30 12.77 24.30
N ILE A 271 6.17 13.39 25.11
CA ILE A 271 5.80 13.90 26.44
C ILE A 271 4.72 14.96 26.32
N LEU A 272 4.90 15.95 25.43
CA LEU A 272 3.90 17.00 25.23
C LEU A 272 2.55 16.41 24.81
N ALA A 273 2.53 15.48 23.86
CA ALA A 273 1.31 14.77 23.47
C ALA A 273 0.61 14.12 24.66
N ILE A 274 1.35 13.41 25.54
CA ILE A 274 0.79 12.78 26.73
C ILE A 274 0.21 13.79 27.72
N LEU A 275 0.80 14.98 27.83
CA LEU A 275 0.29 16.06 28.68
C LEU A 275 -0.95 16.76 28.11
N GLU A 276 -1.13 16.73 26.79
CA GLU A 276 -2.24 17.39 26.09
C GLU A 276 -3.37 16.43 25.68
N PHE A 277 -3.18 15.12 25.77
CA PHE A 277 -4.26 14.15 25.70
C PHE A 277 -5.34 14.45 26.75
N ASP A 278 -6.61 14.28 26.39
CA ASP A 278 -7.79 14.85 27.07
C ASP A 278 -7.98 16.39 26.98
N GLY A 279 -7.10 17.11 26.27
CA GLY A 279 -7.23 18.54 25.96
C GLY A 279 -8.22 18.84 24.82
N LEU A 280 -8.66 20.10 24.72
CA LEU A 280 -9.56 20.57 23.65
C LEU A 280 -8.93 20.29 22.28
N VAL A 281 -9.64 19.52 21.43
CA VAL A 281 -9.36 19.49 19.99
C VAL A 281 -9.43 20.93 19.48
N PRO A 282 -8.52 21.39 18.60
CA PRO A 282 -8.64 22.70 18.00
C PRO A 282 -10.04 22.87 17.40
N GLU A 283 -10.75 23.92 17.80
CA GLU A 283 -11.93 24.39 17.07
C GLU A 283 -11.43 24.89 15.70
N SER A 284 -11.23 24.00 14.73
CA SER A 284 -11.08 24.42 13.35
C SER A 284 -12.46 24.86 12.87
N GLN A 285 -12.61 26.17 12.82
CA GLN A 285 -13.66 26.88 12.11
C GLN A 285 -13.66 26.42 10.65
N SER A 286 -14.68 25.67 10.24
CA SER A 286 -15.17 25.77 8.86
C SER A 286 -16.65 25.43 8.80
N ASP A 287 -17.37 26.32 8.12
CA ASP A 287 -18.77 26.19 7.77
C ASP A 287 -19.03 24.89 6.96
N GLU A 288 -20.14 24.23 7.29
CA GLU A 288 -20.96 23.35 6.44
C GLU A 288 -20.25 22.57 5.31
N GLU A 289 -19.41 21.56 5.61
CA GLU A 289 -19.36 20.33 4.77
C GLU A 289 -18.62 19.10 5.37
N ALA A 290 -17.90 19.22 6.50
CA ALA A 290 -17.55 18.06 7.35
C ALA A 290 -17.19 18.52 8.77
N ASP A 291 -18.12 18.41 9.70
CA ASP A 291 -17.83 18.51 11.14
C ASP A 291 -16.92 17.33 11.52
N PRO A 292 -15.73 17.52 12.12
CA PRO A 292 -14.98 16.39 12.64
C PRO A 292 -15.85 15.64 13.66
N ASP A 293 -16.20 14.38 13.34
CA ASP A 293 -17.04 13.50 14.18
C ASP A 293 -16.24 12.95 15.38
N TRP A 294 -15.52 13.85 16.07
CA TRP A 294 -14.69 13.54 17.21
C TRP A 294 -15.56 13.41 18.46
N ASN A 295 -16.16 12.23 18.63
CA ASN A 295 -17.03 11.88 19.73
C ASN A 295 -16.27 11.32 20.94
N SER A 296 -16.28 12.04 22.07
CA SER A 296 -15.58 11.64 23.31
C SER A 296 -16.04 10.29 23.89
N GLU A 297 -17.32 9.92 23.75
CA GLU A 297 -17.81 8.61 24.20
C GLU A 297 -17.29 7.47 23.31
N LEU A 298 -17.21 7.69 21.99
CA LEU A 298 -16.65 6.71 21.06
C LEU A 298 -15.14 6.56 21.28
N ARG A 299 -14.45 7.68 21.47
CA ARG A 299 -13.02 7.73 21.83
C ARG A 299 -12.72 6.83 23.04
N ASP A 300 -13.46 7.03 24.14
CA ASP A 300 -13.30 6.25 25.38
C ASP A 300 -13.56 4.76 25.18
N ARG A 301 -14.47 4.41 24.29
CA ARG A 301 -14.85 3.02 23.99
C ARG A 301 -13.82 2.32 23.12
N ILE A 302 -13.34 2.97 22.06
CA ILE A 302 -12.31 2.40 21.18
C ILE A 302 -10.90 2.55 21.76
N LYS A 303 -10.73 3.31 22.86
CA LYS A 303 -9.48 3.47 23.59
C LYS A 303 -8.38 4.04 22.69
N LEU A 304 -8.71 5.13 22.02
CA LEU A 304 -7.77 5.96 21.25
C LEU A 304 -7.82 7.39 21.77
N ASP A 305 -6.75 8.15 21.58
CA ASP A 305 -6.75 9.60 21.73
C ASP A 305 -6.09 10.24 20.52
N TYR A 306 -6.38 11.52 20.28
CA TYR A 306 -5.76 12.34 19.26
C TYR A 306 -5.52 13.74 19.81
N VAL A 307 -4.37 14.31 19.46
CA VAL A 307 -4.09 15.72 19.72
C VAL A 307 -3.24 16.30 18.59
N GLN A 308 -3.54 17.53 18.21
CA GLN A 308 -2.65 18.35 17.40
C GLN A 308 -1.87 19.29 18.34
N LEU A 309 -0.55 19.30 18.19
CA LEU A 309 0.38 20.08 19.01
C LEU A 309 0.63 21.45 18.42
N ILE A 310 1.31 22.31 19.20
CA ILE A 310 1.51 23.73 18.88
C ILE A 310 2.32 23.95 17.59
N ASP A 311 3.17 23.00 17.24
CA ASP A 311 4.06 23.03 16.07
C ASP A 311 3.43 22.36 14.84
N GLY A 312 2.15 21.98 14.92
CA GLY A 312 1.43 21.27 13.86
C GLY A 312 1.65 19.76 13.85
N SER A 313 2.56 19.21 14.69
CA SER A 313 2.69 17.77 14.86
C SER A 313 1.42 17.18 15.46
N GLU A 314 1.08 15.97 15.08
CA GLU A 314 -0.11 15.26 15.52
C GLU A 314 0.28 13.98 16.24
N ALA A 315 -0.52 13.59 17.22
CA ALA A 315 -0.29 12.41 18.00
C ALA A 315 -1.57 11.60 18.19
N VAL A 316 -1.47 10.29 18.00
CA VAL A 316 -2.52 9.33 18.32
C VAL A 316 -2.00 8.34 19.36
N PHE A 317 -2.71 8.20 20.48
CA PHE A 317 -2.36 7.22 21.51
C PHE A 317 -3.33 6.04 21.51
N ASP A 318 -2.79 4.84 21.37
CA ASP A 318 -3.51 3.58 21.46
C ASP A 318 -3.40 3.00 22.87
N TYR A 319 -4.40 3.26 23.71
CA TYR A 319 -4.48 2.74 25.09
C TYR A 319 -4.70 1.21 25.18
N ARG A 320 -4.92 0.50 24.06
CA ARG A 320 -5.05 -0.96 24.07
C ARG A 320 -3.71 -1.64 23.83
N GLU A 321 -2.91 -1.05 22.96
CA GLU A 321 -1.58 -1.56 22.59
C GLU A 321 -0.44 -0.85 23.33
N ASP A 322 -0.75 0.21 24.11
CA ASP A 322 0.20 1.12 24.75
C ASP A 322 1.22 1.70 23.73
N SER A 323 0.72 2.04 22.54
CA SER A 323 1.50 2.58 21.44
C SER A 323 1.16 4.04 21.16
N LEU A 324 2.19 4.86 20.94
CA LEU A 324 2.06 6.25 20.53
C LEU A 324 2.50 6.40 19.07
N TYR A 325 1.63 6.98 18.25
CA TYR A 325 1.95 7.34 16.87
C TYR A 325 2.06 8.86 16.80
N LEU A 326 3.18 9.36 16.27
CA LEU A 326 3.38 10.76 15.96
C LEU A 326 3.38 10.94 14.46
N ARG A 327 2.74 12.00 13.96
CA ARG A 327 2.83 12.43 12.56
C ARG A 327 3.30 13.88 12.53
N SER A 328 4.35 14.16 11.78
CA SER A 328 4.85 15.52 11.55
C SER A 328 4.81 15.77 10.05
N PRO A 329 3.67 16.23 9.51
CA PRO A 329 3.54 16.54 8.09
C PRO A 329 4.57 17.59 7.65
N PRO A 330 4.94 17.62 6.36
CA PRO A 330 5.85 18.63 5.85
C PRO A 330 5.19 20.02 5.85
N ASP A 331 5.95 21.06 6.17
CA ASP A 331 5.50 22.43 5.92
C ASP A 331 5.64 22.74 4.43
N LEU A 332 4.50 22.76 3.73
CA LEU A 332 4.42 23.05 2.30
C LEU A 332 3.91 24.48 2.03
N SER A 333 3.83 25.34 3.05
CA SER A 333 3.26 26.70 2.92
C SER A 333 4.07 27.61 2.00
N THR A 334 5.35 27.32 1.80
CA THR A 334 6.28 28.05 0.92
C THR A 334 6.42 27.43 -0.47
N ALA A 335 5.75 26.31 -0.76
CA ALA A 335 5.76 25.71 -2.09
C ALA A 335 4.95 26.57 -3.08
N CYS A 336 5.42 26.68 -4.32
CA CYS A 336 4.72 27.42 -5.38
C CYS A 336 3.44 26.72 -5.83
N ALA A 337 3.46 25.38 -5.87
CA ALA A 337 2.32 24.53 -6.19
C ALA A 337 2.54 23.13 -5.64
N ILE A 338 1.47 22.43 -5.27
CA ILE A 338 1.49 21.08 -4.71
C ILE A 338 0.57 20.18 -5.54
N VAL A 339 1.13 19.10 -6.09
CA VAL A 339 0.40 18.12 -6.92
C VAL A 339 0.62 16.70 -6.41
N GLY A 340 -0.45 15.96 -6.15
CA GLY A 340 -0.39 14.51 -5.90
C GLY A 340 -0.75 13.73 -7.15
N LEU A 341 -0.14 12.56 -7.37
CA LEU A 341 -0.48 11.63 -8.44
C LEU A 341 -0.93 10.31 -7.82
N ASP A 342 -2.19 9.92 -8.03
CA ASP A 342 -2.75 8.68 -7.44
C ASP A 342 -3.73 8.03 -8.42
N GLY A 343 -3.79 6.70 -8.42
CA GLY A 343 -4.81 5.95 -9.17
C GLY A 343 -6.11 5.74 -8.42
N THR A 344 -6.10 5.93 -7.09
CA THR A 344 -7.21 5.68 -6.19
C THR A 344 -7.15 6.63 -4.98
N PRO A 345 -7.20 7.96 -5.18
CA PRO A 345 -6.98 8.90 -4.09
C PRO A 345 -8.12 8.88 -3.07
N THR A 346 -7.74 8.90 -1.79
CA THR A 346 -8.66 9.14 -0.66
C THR A 346 -8.36 10.54 -0.11
N LYS A 347 -9.30 11.48 -0.26
CA LYS A 347 -9.10 12.90 0.08
C LYS A 347 -8.59 13.12 1.50
N ALA A 348 -9.28 12.56 2.50
CA ALA A 348 -8.92 12.71 3.91
C ALA A 348 -7.47 12.29 4.17
N ILE A 349 -7.07 11.11 3.67
CA ILE A 349 -5.72 10.57 3.82
C ILE A 349 -4.67 11.49 3.16
N TRP A 350 -4.96 12.01 1.96
CA TRP A 350 -4.06 12.95 1.29
C TRP A 350 -3.93 14.27 2.03
N SER A 351 -5.04 14.84 2.54
CA SER A 351 -5.04 16.07 3.32
C SER A 351 -4.14 15.96 4.55
N GLY A 352 -4.38 14.99 5.45
CA GLY A 352 -3.60 14.92 6.68
C GLY A 352 -2.17 14.43 6.48
N ARG A 353 -1.89 13.57 5.48
CA ARG A 353 -0.49 13.21 5.18
C ARG A 353 0.32 14.39 4.66
N LEU A 354 -0.29 15.33 3.95
CA LEU A 354 0.37 16.54 3.49
C LEU A 354 0.30 17.69 4.51
N GLY A 355 -0.46 17.54 5.60
CA GLY A 355 -0.64 18.60 6.60
C GLY A 355 -1.42 19.81 6.08
N VAL A 356 -2.32 19.60 5.11
CA VAL A 356 -3.10 20.66 4.47
C VAL A 356 -4.57 20.52 4.80
N GLU A 357 -5.28 21.64 4.91
CA GLU A 357 -6.72 21.66 5.27
C GLU A 357 -7.57 20.83 4.30
N SER A 358 -7.32 20.95 3.00
CA SER A 358 -8.04 20.19 1.99
C SER A 358 -7.23 19.99 0.72
N VAL A 359 -7.51 18.89 0.03
CA VAL A 359 -7.05 18.63 -1.32
C VAL A 359 -8.24 18.57 -2.29
N SER A 360 -8.03 19.13 -3.49
CA SER A 360 -8.96 18.92 -4.60
C SER A 360 -8.55 17.67 -5.38
N VAL A 361 -9.52 16.86 -5.82
CA VAL A 361 -9.25 15.69 -6.66
C VAL A 361 -9.69 16.01 -8.07
N GLN A 362 -8.76 15.91 -9.02
CA GLN A 362 -9.02 16.10 -10.44
C GLN A 362 -8.94 14.76 -11.16
N ARG A 363 -10.09 14.22 -11.53
CA ARG A 363 -10.19 12.96 -12.25
C ARG A 363 -9.94 13.15 -13.75
N ILE A 364 -9.00 12.41 -14.31
CA ILE A 364 -8.64 12.49 -15.74
C ILE A 364 -9.71 11.80 -16.60
N LEU A 365 -10.14 10.60 -16.20
CA LEU A 365 -11.15 9.79 -16.88
C LEU A 365 -12.32 9.51 -15.94
N CYS A 366 -13.56 9.82 -16.34
CA CYS A 366 -14.75 9.32 -15.63
C CYS A 366 -14.84 7.79 -15.75
N ASP A 367 -15.77 7.17 -15.02
CA ASP A 367 -15.84 5.71 -14.93
C ASP A 367 -16.16 5.04 -16.29
N ASP A 368 -17.10 5.60 -17.08
CA ASP A 368 -17.35 5.17 -18.47
C ASP A 368 -16.08 5.25 -19.35
N CYS A 369 -15.30 6.32 -19.20
CA CYS A 369 -14.08 6.52 -19.97
C CYS A 369 -12.94 5.60 -19.50
N ARG A 370 -12.91 5.24 -18.20
CA ARG A 370 -11.98 4.22 -17.68
C ARG A 370 -12.30 2.86 -18.27
N GLN A 371 -13.58 2.48 -18.29
CA GLN A 371 -14.02 1.22 -18.90
C GLN A 371 -13.53 1.13 -20.33
N GLN A 372 -13.88 2.14 -21.14
CA GLN A 372 -13.52 2.17 -22.55
C GLN A 372 -12.00 2.15 -22.76
N TYR A 373 -11.26 2.99 -22.02
CA TYR A 373 -9.81 3.04 -22.13
C TYR A 373 -9.17 1.69 -21.76
N LEU A 374 -9.56 1.09 -20.63
CA LEU A 374 -8.97 -0.15 -20.17
C LEU A 374 -9.31 -1.33 -21.09
N GLN A 375 -10.57 -1.50 -21.49
CA GLN A 375 -11.02 -2.68 -22.24
C GLN A 375 -10.82 -2.53 -23.76
N GLU A 376 -11.14 -1.37 -24.34
CA GLU A 376 -11.11 -1.19 -25.80
C GLU A 376 -9.77 -0.66 -26.30
N THR A 377 -9.13 0.24 -25.55
CA THR A 377 -7.86 0.85 -25.98
C THR A 377 -6.66 0.03 -25.53
N ILE A 378 -6.60 -0.32 -24.24
CA ILE A 378 -5.47 -1.08 -23.69
C ILE A 378 -5.67 -2.59 -23.81
N GLY A 379 -6.91 -3.07 -23.86
CA GLY A 379 -7.20 -4.51 -23.99
C GLY A 379 -7.09 -5.30 -22.67
N TYR A 380 -7.27 -4.64 -21.52
CA TYR A 380 -7.36 -5.33 -20.24
C TYR A 380 -8.64 -6.16 -20.14
N GLN A 381 -8.50 -7.32 -19.50
CA GLN A 381 -9.61 -8.15 -19.08
C GLN A 381 -9.52 -8.42 -17.58
N PHE A 382 -10.65 -8.31 -16.89
CA PHE A 382 -10.74 -8.53 -15.46
C PHE A 382 -11.75 -9.65 -15.20
N VAL A 383 -11.32 -10.71 -14.52
CA VAL A 383 -12.19 -11.87 -14.19
C VAL A 383 -12.27 -12.01 -12.68
N GLN A 384 -13.41 -11.66 -12.09
CA GLN A 384 -13.63 -11.84 -10.66
C GLN A 384 -14.04 -13.29 -10.39
N THR A 385 -13.20 -14.05 -9.69
CA THR A 385 -13.41 -15.50 -9.48
C THR A 385 -14.08 -15.85 -8.15
N SER A 386 -14.47 -14.86 -7.34
CA SER A 386 -15.15 -15.10 -6.06
C SER A 386 -16.17 -14.02 -5.73
N ARG A 387 -17.32 -14.42 -5.18
CA ARG A 387 -18.32 -13.52 -4.59
C ARG A 387 -17.95 -13.03 -3.18
N SER A 388 -16.89 -13.58 -2.60
CA SER A 388 -16.49 -13.32 -1.22
C SER A 388 -15.31 -12.35 -1.14
N ILE A 389 -15.27 -11.55 -0.07
CA ILE A 389 -14.16 -10.62 0.19
C ILE A 389 -12.82 -11.35 0.34
N ASN A 390 -12.82 -12.60 0.80
CA ASN A 390 -11.60 -13.40 0.97
C ASN A 390 -10.49 -12.64 1.72
N PRO A 391 -10.72 -12.23 2.99
CA PRO A 391 -9.76 -11.44 3.75
C PRO A 391 -8.55 -12.29 4.13
N TYR A 392 -7.49 -12.20 3.33
CA TYR A 392 -6.34 -13.09 3.41
C TYR A 392 -5.24 -12.57 4.33
N SER A 393 -5.42 -11.40 4.95
CA SER A 393 -4.44 -10.79 5.86
C SER A 393 -4.00 -11.66 7.03
N SER A 394 -4.87 -12.51 7.58
CA SER A 394 -4.47 -13.40 8.68
C SER A 394 -3.80 -14.69 8.20
N GLY A 395 -3.76 -14.93 6.89
CA GLY A 395 -3.45 -16.21 6.28
C GLY A 395 -4.55 -17.25 6.50
N ARG A 396 -5.12 -17.37 7.71
CA ARG A 396 -6.06 -18.42 8.15
C ARG A 396 -7.19 -18.75 7.17
N HIS A 397 -7.71 -17.74 6.47
CA HIS A 397 -8.83 -17.88 5.54
C HIS A 397 -8.43 -18.18 4.10
N ALA A 398 -7.13 -18.20 3.78
CA ALA A 398 -6.65 -18.62 2.47
C ALA A 398 -6.97 -20.10 2.25
N ASN A 399 -7.86 -20.35 1.30
CA ASN A 399 -8.39 -21.67 1.01
C ASN A 399 -7.51 -22.36 -0.03
N ARG A 400 -6.65 -23.25 0.45
CA ARG A 400 -5.67 -23.96 -0.38
C ARG A 400 -6.31 -24.62 -1.61
N ARG A 401 -7.47 -25.27 -1.48
CA ARG A 401 -8.07 -26.00 -2.61
C ARG A 401 -8.60 -25.08 -3.70
N GLU A 402 -9.22 -23.96 -3.32
CA GLU A 402 -9.72 -22.97 -4.27
C GLU A 402 -8.57 -22.23 -4.93
N CYS A 403 -7.57 -21.78 -4.15
CA CYS A 403 -6.40 -21.08 -4.66
C CYS A 403 -5.59 -21.95 -5.62
N TYR A 404 -5.23 -23.18 -5.22
CA TYR A 404 -4.44 -24.08 -6.06
C TYR A 404 -5.18 -24.43 -7.34
N GLY A 405 -6.49 -24.70 -7.22
CA GLY A 405 -7.32 -25.03 -8.37
C GLY A 405 -7.37 -23.88 -9.37
N LEU A 406 -7.50 -22.65 -8.88
CA LEU A 406 -7.49 -21.45 -9.71
C LEU A 406 -6.12 -21.24 -10.38
N ILE A 407 -5.02 -21.37 -9.63
CA ILE A 407 -3.66 -21.18 -10.16
C ILE A 407 -3.39 -22.14 -11.32
N GLU A 408 -3.60 -23.44 -11.10
CA GLU A 408 -3.42 -24.44 -12.16
C GLU A 408 -4.36 -24.16 -13.33
N ALA A 409 -5.64 -23.82 -13.08
CA ALA A 409 -6.60 -23.57 -14.17
C ALA A 409 -6.19 -22.41 -15.06
N VAL A 410 -5.70 -21.31 -14.48
CA VAL A 410 -5.25 -20.13 -15.23
C VAL A 410 -3.95 -20.46 -15.96
N ALA A 411 -2.99 -21.11 -15.31
CA ALA A 411 -1.72 -21.50 -15.93
C ALA A 411 -1.95 -22.42 -17.13
N ASN A 412 -2.81 -23.43 -16.98
CA ASN A 412 -3.17 -24.35 -18.05
C ASN A 412 -3.92 -23.66 -19.19
N ARG A 413 -4.83 -22.72 -18.88
CA ARG A 413 -5.58 -21.97 -19.89
C ARG A 413 -4.69 -21.13 -20.77
N HIS A 414 -3.69 -20.48 -20.17
CA HIS A 414 -2.78 -19.58 -20.87
C HIS A 414 -1.49 -20.28 -21.34
N GLY A 415 -1.27 -21.53 -20.94
CA GLY A 415 -0.08 -22.30 -21.30
C GLY A 415 1.22 -21.70 -20.77
N THR A 416 1.16 -21.00 -19.64
CA THR A 416 2.30 -20.30 -19.02
C THR A 416 2.22 -20.37 -17.52
N GLU A 417 3.37 -20.24 -16.86
CA GLU A 417 3.44 -19.93 -15.43
C GLU A 417 2.81 -18.55 -15.16
N VAL A 418 2.16 -18.39 -14.02
CA VAL A 418 1.38 -17.19 -13.69
C VAL A 418 1.98 -16.45 -12.51
N PRO A 419 2.12 -15.11 -12.58
CA PRO A 419 2.50 -14.31 -11.43
C PRO A 419 1.33 -14.16 -10.45
N ILE A 420 1.65 -14.11 -9.16
CA ILE A 420 0.65 -14.01 -8.09
C ILE A 420 0.93 -12.82 -7.16
N ILE A 421 -0.13 -12.07 -6.88
CA ILE A 421 -0.15 -11.08 -5.81
C ILE A 421 -1.10 -11.55 -4.71
N THR A 422 -0.61 -11.61 -3.46
CA THR A 422 -1.45 -11.94 -2.30
C THR A 422 -0.93 -11.30 -1.01
N THR A 423 -1.39 -11.71 0.18
CA THR A 423 -0.75 -11.28 1.44
C THR A 423 0.40 -12.23 1.78
N LYS A 424 1.47 -11.74 2.42
CA LYS A 424 2.59 -12.61 2.84
C LYS A 424 2.11 -13.79 3.71
N LYS A 425 1.17 -13.54 4.64
CA LYS A 425 0.60 -14.61 5.48
C LYS A 425 -0.23 -15.63 4.68
N ALA A 426 -0.84 -15.25 3.58
CA ALA A 426 -1.54 -16.19 2.70
C ALA A 426 -0.56 -17.02 1.87
N GLU A 427 0.47 -16.43 1.28
CA GLU A 427 1.55 -17.17 0.62
C GLU A 427 2.16 -18.19 1.58
N ASN A 428 2.61 -17.77 2.77
CA ASN A 428 3.18 -18.67 3.77
C ASN A 428 2.21 -19.80 4.12
N ARG A 429 0.92 -19.48 4.28
CA ARG A 429 -0.08 -20.51 4.54
C ARG A 429 -0.21 -21.46 3.36
N LEU A 430 -0.23 -20.96 2.13
CA LEU A 430 -0.48 -21.78 0.95
C LEU A 430 0.72 -22.71 0.73
N PHE A 431 1.92 -22.15 0.61
CA PHE A 431 3.12 -22.81 0.07
C PHE A 431 4.16 -23.19 1.12
N GLU A 432 4.41 -22.35 2.14
CA GLU A 432 5.45 -22.63 3.15
C GLU A 432 4.97 -23.61 4.24
N ASN A 433 3.68 -23.56 4.61
CA ASN A 433 3.13 -24.41 5.67
C ASN A 433 2.73 -25.79 5.14
N GLU A 434 3.20 -26.86 5.79
CA GLU A 434 2.77 -28.22 5.47
C GLU A 434 1.24 -28.38 5.50
N THR A 435 0.73 -29.16 4.55
CA THR A 435 -0.68 -29.51 4.47
C THR A 435 -0.92 -30.88 5.08
N SER A 436 -1.82 -30.97 6.07
CA SER A 436 -2.31 -32.26 6.55
C SER A 436 -3.38 -32.87 5.63
N GLN A 437 -3.78 -32.15 4.58
CA GLN A 437 -4.78 -32.65 3.63
C GLN A 437 -4.11 -33.62 2.66
N PRO A 438 -4.53 -34.89 2.61
CA PRO A 438 -3.90 -35.91 1.76
C PRO A 438 -4.16 -35.59 0.28
N PHE A 439 -3.29 -36.05 -0.62
CA PHE A 439 -3.44 -35.87 -2.07
C PHE A 439 -3.53 -34.39 -2.48
N ILE A 440 -2.64 -33.56 -1.94
CA ILE A 440 -2.35 -32.21 -2.44
C ILE A 440 -0.87 -32.17 -2.73
N ASP A 441 -0.52 -32.01 -4.01
CA ASP A 441 0.85 -31.76 -4.43
C ASP A 441 1.07 -30.24 -4.53
N THR A 442 1.75 -29.67 -3.52
CA THR A 442 2.10 -28.25 -3.53
C THR A 442 3.15 -27.94 -4.60
N GLN A 443 4.12 -28.84 -4.83
CA GLN A 443 5.21 -28.61 -5.77
C GLN A 443 4.68 -28.46 -7.20
N ARG A 444 3.69 -29.28 -7.56
CA ARG A 444 2.97 -29.18 -8.83
C ARG A 444 2.37 -27.80 -9.06
N VAL A 445 1.77 -27.20 -8.03
CA VAL A 445 1.16 -25.86 -8.12
C VAL A 445 2.24 -24.78 -8.14
N GLU A 446 3.32 -24.94 -7.36
CA GLU A 446 4.48 -24.03 -7.40
C GLU A 446 5.12 -23.97 -8.79
N ASN A 447 5.17 -25.10 -9.51
CA ASN A 447 5.66 -25.15 -10.89
C ASN A 447 4.75 -24.41 -11.89
N SER A 448 3.55 -23.98 -11.47
CA SER A 448 2.66 -23.15 -12.28
C SER A 448 2.83 -21.66 -11.99
N ILE A 449 3.75 -21.26 -11.12
CA ILE A 449 3.89 -19.90 -10.63
C ILE A 449 5.24 -19.32 -11.03
N SER A 450 5.22 -18.20 -11.74
CA SER A 450 6.46 -17.54 -12.19
C SER A 450 7.09 -16.73 -11.05
N ASN A 451 6.28 -15.95 -10.33
CA ASN A 451 6.72 -15.04 -9.27
C ASN A 451 5.61 -14.73 -8.25
N PHE A 452 6.03 -14.33 -7.05
CA PHE A 452 5.16 -13.79 -6.00
C PHE A 452 5.48 -12.34 -5.65
N ASP A 453 4.43 -11.61 -5.28
CA ASP A 453 4.55 -10.35 -4.55
C ASP A 453 3.38 -10.16 -3.56
N HIS A 454 3.48 -9.11 -2.76
CA HIS A 454 2.55 -8.88 -1.66
C HIS A 454 1.95 -7.50 -1.67
N TYR A 455 0.69 -7.39 -1.23
CA TYR A 455 0.00 -6.10 -1.07
C TYR A 455 0.82 -5.01 -0.35
N GLY A 456 1.62 -5.39 0.66
CA GLY A 456 2.50 -4.47 1.38
C GLY A 456 3.72 -3.98 0.60
N ASN A 457 4.13 -4.72 -0.44
CA ASN A 457 5.34 -4.46 -1.24
C ASN A 457 5.04 -3.99 -2.67
N LEU A 458 3.77 -3.91 -3.07
CA LEU A 458 3.40 -3.60 -4.46
C LEU A 458 3.99 -2.29 -4.95
N ARG A 459 4.01 -1.27 -4.09
CA ARG A 459 4.51 0.05 -4.46
C ARG A 459 6.01 0.09 -4.66
N SER A 460 6.76 -0.92 -4.21
CA SER A 460 8.21 -1.01 -4.35
C SER A 460 8.71 -2.05 -5.36
N SER A 461 7.84 -2.52 -6.26
CA SER A 461 8.15 -3.64 -7.16
C SER A 461 7.74 -3.39 -8.62
N ASN A 462 8.67 -3.71 -9.52
CA ASN A 462 8.49 -3.77 -10.99
C ASN A 462 8.49 -5.22 -11.51
N LYS A 463 8.34 -6.22 -10.64
CA LYS A 463 8.49 -7.65 -10.98
C LYS A 463 7.51 -8.18 -12.04
N PHE A 464 6.41 -7.47 -12.29
CA PHE A 464 5.32 -7.91 -13.18
C PHE A 464 5.21 -7.07 -14.45
N GLU A 465 6.26 -6.31 -14.78
CA GLU A 465 6.32 -5.57 -16.03
C GLU A 465 6.32 -6.54 -17.22
N GLY A 466 5.40 -6.34 -18.17
CA GLY A 466 5.25 -7.20 -19.35
C GLY A 466 4.44 -8.48 -19.13
N GLU A 467 3.91 -8.73 -17.94
CA GLU A 467 3.07 -9.92 -17.68
C GLU A 467 1.67 -9.78 -18.33
N GLU A 468 1.34 -10.67 -19.26
CA GLU A 468 0.06 -10.69 -20.00
C GLU A 468 -1.09 -11.36 -19.21
N VAL A 469 -0.76 -12.07 -18.14
CA VAL A 469 -1.73 -12.70 -17.23
C VAL A 469 -1.25 -12.59 -15.81
N GLY A 470 -2.16 -12.45 -14.85
CA GLY A 470 -1.81 -12.48 -13.43
C GLY A 470 -2.99 -12.84 -12.53
N ILE A 471 -2.68 -13.29 -11.32
CA ILE A 471 -3.68 -13.66 -10.31
C ILE A 471 -3.52 -12.79 -9.06
N VAL A 472 -4.61 -12.15 -8.65
CA VAL A 472 -4.73 -11.49 -7.35
C VAL A 472 -5.52 -12.39 -6.40
N LEU A 473 -4.90 -12.90 -5.34
CA LEU A 473 -5.54 -13.80 -4.38
C LEU A 473 -5.93 -13.10 -3.08
N GLY A 474 -7.25 -13.06 -2.84
CA GLY A 474 -7.86 -12.51 -1.63
C GLY A 474 -7.70 -10.99 -1.50
N SER A 475 -8.33 -10.41 -0.49
CA SER A 475 -8.20 -8.98 -0.17
C SER A 475 -7.27 -8.75 1.04
N PRO A 476 -6.57 -7.61 1.08
CA PRO A 476 -5.90 -7.15 2.28
C PRO A 476 -6.91 -6.51 3.26
N HIS A 477 -6.50 -6.48 4.52
CA HIS A 477 -7.11 -5.78 5.65
C HIS A 477 -6.00 -5.59 6.69
N PRO A 478 -5.59 -4.36 7.02
CA PRO A 478 -4.42 -4.11 7.87
C PRO A 478 -4.68 -4.46 9.34
N GLY A 479 -5.95 -4.67 9.69
CA GLY A 479 -6.41 -4.86 11.07
C GLY A 479 -7.20 -3.64 11.52
N ASP A 480 -8.09 -3.84 12.48
CA ASP A 480 -9.04 -2.81 12.89
C ASP A 480 -8.29 -1.59 13.47
N ARG A 481 -7.25 -1.82 14.27
CA ARG A 481 -6.44 -0.75 14.88
C ARG A 481 -5.76 0.14 13.84
N ALA A 482 -5.23 -0.42 12.76
CA ALA A 482 -4.57 0.37 11.72
C ALA A 482 -5.55 1.32 11.01
N ILE A 483 -6.78 0.87 10.74
CA ILE A 483 -7.86 1.71 10.19
C ILE A 483 -8.23 2.81 11.19
N GLN A 484 -8.37 2.44 12.46
CA GLN A 484 -8.74 3.35 13.54
C GLN A 484 -7.71 4.45 13.79
N VAL A 485 -6.42 4.09 13.85
CA VAL A 485 -5.32 5.05 14.00
C VAL A 485 -5.25 5.98 12.79
N THR A 486 -5.42 5.44 11.58
CA THR A 486 -5.44 6.28 10.36
C THR A 486 -6.61 7.26 10.39
N ALA A 487 -7.81 6.80 10.74
CA ALA A 487 -8.98 7.65 10.86
C ALA A 487 -8.78 8.74 11.94
N ALA A 488 -8.20 8.38 13.09
CA ALA A 488 -7.95 9.31 14.19
C ALA A 488 -7.01 10.44 13.79
N PHE A 489 -5.96 10.14 13.03
CA PHE A 489 -5.07 11.15 12.46
C PHE A 489 -5.81 12.12 11.52
N GLU A 490 -6.86 11.67 10.83
CA GLU A 490 -7.69 12.53 9.98
C GLU A 490 -8.85 13.19 10.74
N GLY A 491 -8.88 13.12 12.07
CA GLY A 491 -9.93 13.72 12.90
C GLY A 491 -11.22 12.90 13.00
N TYR A 492 -11.23 11.64 12.53
CA TYR A 492 -12.39 10.76 12.56
C TYR A 492 -12.26 9.64 13.60
N ILE A 493 -13.40 9.15 14.09
CA ILE A 493 -13.45 7.97 14.96
C ILE A 493 -14.11 6.81 14.22
N ALA A 494 -13.29 5.83 13.82
CA ALA A 494 -13.74 4.64 13.08
C ALA A 494 -14.12 3.48 14.03
N GLU A 495 -15.39 3.33 14.40
CA GLU A 495 -15.83 2.20 15.22
C GLU A 495 -16.24 1.00 14.35
N ARG A 496 -15.53 -0.12 14.51
CA ARG A 496 -15.87 -1.35 13.79
C ARG A 496 -17.25 -1.87 14.19
N GLY A 497 -18.14 -2.00 13.22
CA GLY A 497 -19.46 -2.62 13.40
C GLY A 497 -19.41 -4.15 13.60
N ASP A 498 -20.57 -4.73 13.89
CA ASP A 498 -20.72 -6.18 14.09
C ASP A 498 -20.68 -6.99 12.79
N GLU A 499 -20.96 -6.32 11.66
CA GLU A 499 -21.03 -6.94 10.34
C GLU A 499 -19.64 -7.42 9.85
N LYS A 500 -19.66 -8.30 8.84
CA LYS A 500 -18.47 -9.00 8.32
C LYS A 500 -18.56 -9.14 6.81
N GLY A 501 -17.43 -9.44 6.18
CA GLY A 501 -17.37 -9.63 4.74
C GLY A 501 -17.62 -8.32 4.01
N ALA A 502 -18.47 -8.34 2.99
CA ALA A 502 -18.77 -7.18 2.15
C ALA A 502 -19.43 -6.05 2.96
N SER A 503 -20.25 -6.39 3.94
CA SER A 503 -20.94 -5.43 4.79
C SER A 503 -20.12 -4.95 6.00
N LEU A 504 -18.84 -5.34 6.10
CA LEU A 504 -17.96 -4.81 7.14
C LEU A 504 -17.86 -3.29 6.99
N ALA A 505 -18.15 -2.56 8.06
CA ALA A 505 -18.14 -1.11 8.12
C ALA A 505 -17.49 -0.61 9.42
N TYR A 506 -17.04 0.64 9.41
CA TYR A 506 -16.40 1.35 10.52
C TYR A 506 -17.19 2.59 10.96
N GLY A 507 -18.46 2.67 10.56
CA GLY A 507 -19.39 3.71 11.03
C GLY A 507 -19.19 5.07 10.36
N LEU A 508 -18.36 5.15 9.31
CA LEU A 508 -18.12 6.37 8.54
C LEU A 508 -18.84 6.26 7.19
N ASP A 509 -19.34 7.39 6.68
CA ASP A 509 -20.01 7.41 5.39
C ASP A 509 -19.05 6.95 4.28
N GLY A 510 -19.44 5.90 3.54
CA GLY A 510 -18.62 5.24 2.52
C GLY A 510 -17.36 4.52 3.04
N ASP A 511 -17.11 4.48 4.35
CA ASP A 511 -15.93 3.87 4.99
C ASP A 511 -14.59 4.11 4.23
N PRO A 512 -14.19 5.36 3.99
CA PRO A 512 -13.10 5.71 3.08
C PRO A 512 -11.76 5.09 3.47
N PHE A 513 -11.54 4.87 4.77
CA PHE A 513 -10.32 4.22 5.28
C PHE A 513 -10.31 2.71 5.03
N LEU A 514 -11.46 2.03 5.16
CA LEU A 514 -11.56 0.62 4.78
C LEU A 514 -11.36 0.47 3.27
N GLN A 515 -12.03 1.32 2.48
CA GLN A 515 -11.91 1.34 1.03
C GLN A 515 -10.46 1.56 0.58
N HIS A 516 -9.75 2.50 1.22
CA HIS A 516 -8.34 2.75 0.96
C HIS A 516 -7.46 1.51 1.15
N TYR A 517 -7.69 0.77 2.23
CA TYR A 517 -6.84 -0.36 2.60
C TYR A 517 -7.23 -1.69 1.97
N ARG A 518 -8.47 -1.85 1.51
CA ARG A 518 -9.00 -3.11 1.00
C ARG A 518 -9.24 -3.03 -0.51
N GLU A 519 -10.20 -2.24 -0.97
CA GLU A 519 -10.60 -2.14 -2.38
C GLU A 519 -9.52 -1.47 -3.23
N ASN A 520 -9.02 -0.31 -2.79
CA ASN A 520 -8.02 0.45 -3.54
C ASN A 520 -6.68 -0.30 -3.66
N LYS A 521 -6.31 -1.08 -2.64
CA LYS A 521 -5.11 -1.94 -2.69
C LYS A 521 -5.27 -3.12 -3.65
N VAL A 522 -6.48 -3.67 -3.80
CA VAL A 522 -6.78 -4.69 -4.83
C VAL A 522 -6.68 -4.08 -6.23
N ALA A 523 -7.26 -2.90 -6.45
CA ALA A 523 -7.11 -2.19 -7.73
C ALA A 523 -5.64 -1.90 -8.06
N GLN A 524 -4.86 -1.39 -7.09
CA GLN A 524 -3.42 -1.16 -7.26
C GLN A 524 -2.64 -2.44 -7.58
N ALA A 525 -3.05 -3.60 -7.06
CA ALA A 525 -2.46 -4.90 -7.37
C ALA A 525 -2.74 -5.34 -8.80
N ILE A 526 -3.99 -5.22 -9.24
CA ILE A 526 -4.43 -5.61 -10.58
C ILE A 526 -3.60 -4.90 -11.66
N PHE A 527 -3.39 -3.58 -11.52
CA PHE A 527 -2.63 -2.79 -12.48
C PHE A 527 -1.10 -2.93 -12.38
N ARG A 528 -0.61 -3.88 -11.58
CA ARG A 528 0.81 -4.29 -11.67
C ARG A 528 1.05 -5.22 -12.86
N PHE A 529 0.04 -5.97 -13.28
CA PHE A 529 0.08 -6.76 -14.51
C PHE A 529 -0.15 -5.85 -15.73
N GLY A 530 0.46 -6.17 -16.86
CA GLY A 530 0.16 -5.50 -18.14
C GLY A 530 0.48 -4.01 -18.22
N ARG A 531 1.41 -3.48 -17.44
CA ARG A 531 1.78 -2.04 -17.51
C ARG A 531 2.14 -1.57 -18.91
N THR A 532 2.69 -2.46 -19.72
CA THR A 532 3.21 -2.20 -21.07
C THR A 532 2.51 -3.02 -22.16
N VAL A 533 1.68 -4.00 -21.77
CA VAL A 533 0.98 -4.92 -22.68
C VAL A 533 -0.44 -5.18 -22.18
N PRO A 534 -1.41 -5.46 -23.07
CA PRO A 534 -2.74 -5.92 -22.64
C PRO A 534 -2.60 -7.10 -21.67
N SER A 535 -3.38 -7.13 -20.58
CA SER A 535 -3.32 -8.26 -19.65
C SER A 535 -4.67 -8.70 -19.11
N THR A 536 -4.75 -10.00 -18.79
CA THR A 536 -5.88 -10.61 -18.11
C THR A 536 -5.58 -10.79 -16.63
N ALA A 537 -6.32 -10.09 -15.77
CA ALA A 537 -6.20 -10.24 -14.33
C ALA A 537 -7.34 -11.10 -13.76
N TYR A 538 -6.99 -12.22 -13.14
CA TYR A 538 -7.92 -13.06 -12.38
C TYR A 538 -7.92 -12.64 -10.91
N VAL A 539 -9.06 -12.20 -10.40
CA VAL A 539 -9.18 -11.59 -9.07
C VAL A 539 -10.03 -12.47 -8.17
N HIS A 540 -9.40 -13.15 -7.21
CA HIS A 540 -10.07 -14.05 -6.28
C HIS A 540 -10.58 -13.32 -5.02
N THR A 541 -11.35 -12.26 -5.23
CA THR A 541 -12.04 -11.50 -4.19
C THR A 541 -13.12 -10.62 -4.82
N SER A 542 -14.17 -10.28 -4.06
CA SER A 542 -15.14 -9.24 -4.43
C SER A 542 -14.78 -7.84 -3.92
N ALA A 543 -13.62 -7.66 -3.29
CA ALA A 543 -13.15 -6.38 -2.77
C ALA A 543 -12.58 -5.48 -3.88
N LEU A 544 -13.44 -5.02 -4.79
CA LEU A 544 -13.10 -4.12 -5.90
C LEU A 544 -13.76 -2.74 -5.68
N PRO A 545 -13.14 -1.64 -6.12
CA PRO A 545 -13.86 -0.37 -6.26
C PRO A 545 -15.01 -0.52 -7.26
N ASP A 546 -16.11 0.21 -7.06
CA ASP A 546 -17.34 0.11 -7.84
C ASP A 546 -17.10 0.13 -9.36
N TRP A 547 -16.35 1.12 -9.84
CA TRP A 547 -16.04 1.26 -11.28
C TRP A 547 -15.27 0.06 -11.87
N LEU A 548 -14.48 -0.65 -11.05
CA LEU A 548 -13.74 -1.83 -11.49
C LEU A 548 -14.61 -3.09 -11.38
N GLN A 549 -15.52 -3.12 -10.41
CA GLN A 549 -16.52 -4.18 -10.27
C GLN A 549 -17.49 -4.19 -11.45
N GLU A 550 -17.89 -3.01 -11.96
CA GLU A 550 -18.79 -2.87 -13.11
C GLU A 550 -18.19 -3.41 -14.43
N ILE A 551 -16.87 -3.40 -14.56
CA ILE A 551 -16.18 -3.83 -15.80
C ILE A 551 -15.59 -5.24 -15.70
N ALA A 552 -15.54 -5.82 -14.50
CA ALA A 552 -15.04 -7.18 -14.30
C ALA A 552 -16.10 -8.21 -14.64
N ILE A 553 -15.71 -9.27 -15.35
CA ILE A 553 -16.57 -10.44 -15.58
C ILE A 553 -16.75 -11.13 -14.23
N SER A 554 -17.92 -10.99 -13.63
CA SER A 554 -18.22 -11.54 -12.32
C SER A 554 -18.91 -12.92 -12.42
N PRO A 555 -18.99 -13.68 -11.30
CA PRO A 555 -19.76 -14.91 -11.27
C PRO A 555 -21.27 -14.71 -11.47
N ASP A 556 -21.75 -13.46 -11.42
CA ASP A 556 -23.15 -13.12 -11.67
C ASP A 556 -23.41 -12.82 -13.16
N ASP A 557 -22.39 -12.35 -13.89
CA ASP A 557 -22.44 -12.11 -15.34
C ASP A 557 -22.14 -13.37 -16.16
N ALA A 558 -21.27 -14.24 -15.63
CA ALA A 558 -20.89 -15.52 -16.21
C ALA A 558 -21.22 -16.66 -15.24
N PRO A 559 -22.46 -17.20 -15.25
CA PRO A 559 -22.87 -18.27 -14.34
C PRO A 559 -22.04 -19.56 -14.46
N GLU A 560 -21.36 -19.76 -15.59
CA GLU A 560 -20.40 -20.84 -15.82
C GLU A 560 -19.10 -20.69 -15.04
N LEU A 561 -18.74 -19.48 -14.59
CA LEU A 561 -17.57 -19.24 -13.75
C LEU A 561 -17.78 -19.87 -12.37
N GLU A 562 -17.16 -21.03 -12.16
CA GLU A 562 -17.34 -21.81 -10.93
C GLU A 562 -16.03 -22.46 -10.48
N ILE A 563 -15.76 -22.40 -9.17
CA ILE A 563 -14.66 -23.11 -8.51
C ILE A 563 -15.26 -24.09 -7.51
N VAL A 564 -15.27 -25.38 -7.86
CA VAL A 564 -15.82 -26.46 -7.03
C VAL A 564 -14.69 -27.32 -6.48
N LYS A 565 -14.40 -27.19 -5.18
CA LYS A 565 -13.39 -28.01 -4.50
C LYS A 565 -13.60 -29.50 -4.76
N ARG A 566 -12.51 -30.21 -5.08
CA ARG A 566 -12.54 -31.67 -5.16
C ARG A 566 -12.58 -32.28 -3.76
N SER A 567 -13.35 -33.35 -3.65
CA SER A 567 -13.37 -34.18 -2.44
C SER A 567 -12.04 -34.88 -2.23
N GLU A 568 -11.82 -35.48 -1.07
CA GLU A 568 -10.64 -36.31 -0.83
C GLU A 568 -10.60 -37.53 -1.74
N GLY A 569 -11.73 -38.22 -1.91
CA GLY A 569 -11.79 -39.41 -2.77
C GLY A 569 -11.53 -39.10 -4.24
N GLU A 570 -11.95 -37.94 -4.74
CA GLU A 570 -11.65 -37.54 -6.13
C GLU A 570 -10.16 -37.31 -6.34
N ARG A 571 -9.52 -36.63 -5.38
CA ARG A 571 -8.08 -36.38 -5.42
C ARG A 571 -7.29 -37.67 -5.27
N ALA A 572 -7.75 -38.58 -4.40
CA ALA A 572 -7.17 -39.91 -4.28
C ALA A 572 -7.27 -40.66 -5.60
N VAL A 573 -8.45 -40.75 -6.22
CA VAL A 573 -8.64 -41.43 -7.52
C VAL A 573 -7.77 -40.82 -8.62
N MET A 574 -7.67 -39.48 -8.69
CA MET A 574 -6.81 -38.80 -9.67
C MET A 574 -5.33 -39.13 -9.44
N TYR A 575 -4.84 -38.94 -8.21
CA TYR A 575 -3.47 -39.28 -7.82
C TYR A 575 -3.13 -40.73 -8.14
N THR A 576 -4.02 -41.65 -7.76
CA THR A 576 -3.84 -43.09 -7.96
C THR A 576 -3.80 -43.48 -9.44
N LEU A 577 -4.57 -42.81 -10.30
CA LEU A 577 -4.53 -43.03 -11.74
C LEU A 577 -3.26 -42.46 -12.38
N GLU A 578 -2.80 -41.30 -11.91
CA GLU A 578 -1.56 -40.67 -12.39
C GLU A 578 -0.31 -41.49 -12.00
N GLU A 579 -0.25 -41.97 -10.76
CA GLU A 579 0.91 -42.70 -10.24
C GLU A 579 0.93 -44.19 -10.61
N GLU A 580 -0.23 -44.86 -10.55
CA GLU A 580 -0.32 -46.32 -10.72
C GLU A 580 -0.95 -46.74 -12.06
N GLY A 581 -1.36 -45.79 -12.90
CA GLY A 581 -1.87 -46.01 -14.26
C GLY A 581 -3.31 -46.54 -14.35
N PRO A 582 -3.74 -47.01 -15.53
CA PRO A 582 -5.13 -47.42 -15.79
C PRO A 582 -5.59 -48.61 -14.96
N GLY A 583 -6.90 -48.77 -14.78
CA GLY A 583 -7.46 -49.92 -14.07
C GLY A 583 -8.97 -50.07 -14.15
N THR A 584 -9.46 -51.28 -13.87
CA THR A 584 -10.88 -51.50 -13.60
C THR A 584 -11.27 -50.85 -12.27
N VAL A 585 -12.56 -50.61 -12.04
CA VAL A 585 -13.03 -50.04 -10.77
C VAL A 585 -12.59 -50.89 -9.58
N GLN A 586 -12.61 -52.22 -9.72
CA GLN A 586 -12.19 -53.15 -8.67
C GLN A 586 -10.68 -53.04 -8.40
N GLU A 587 -9.85 -52.96 -9.43
CA GLU A 587 -8.40 -52.79 -9.29
C GLU A 587 -8.07 -51.45 -8.63
N ILE A 588 -8.69 -50.35 -9.08
CA ILE A 588 -8.49 -49.01 -8.48
C ILE A 588 -8.90 -49.01 -7.01
N THR A 589 -10.05 -49.62 -6.68
CA THR A 589 -10.55 -49.71 -5.30
C THR A 589 -9.61 -50.52 -4.39
N ALA A 590 -8.84 -51.45 -4.95
CA ALA A 590 -7.92 -52.30 -4.19
C ALA A 590 -6.56 -51.64 -3.92
N ARG A 591 -6.28 -50.47 -4.48
CA ARG A 591 -5.01 -49.74 -4.30
C ARG A 591 -4.94 -49.13 -2.90
N GLU A 592 -3.74 -49.11 -2.31
CA GLU A 592 -3.53 -48.71 -0.91
C GLU A 592 -3.97 -47.27 -0.61
N SER A 593 -3.92 -46.40 -1.61
CA SER A 593 -4.30 -45.00 -1.55
C SER A 593 -5.83 -44.76 -1.49
N ILE A 594 -6.65 -45.80 -1.68
CA ILE A 594 -8.11 -45.70 -1.76
C ILE A 594 -8.77 -46.37 -0.54
N ASP A 595 -9.38 -45.57 0.34
CA ASP A 595 -10.20 -46.02 1.48
C ASP A 595 -11.72 -45.86 1.22
N PHE A 596 -12.13 -45.96 -0.05
CA PHE A 596 -13.51 -45.74 -0.47
C PHE A 596 -14.12 -47.02 -1.05
N SER A 597 -15.44 -47.19 -0.88
CA SER A 597 -16.14 -48.33 -1.47
C SER A 597 -16.11 -48.29 -3.00
N GLU A 598 -16.17 -49.47 -3.64
CA GLU A 598 -16.19 -49.59 -5.11
C GLU A 598 -17.31 -48.77 -5.77
N ASN A 599 -18.47 -48.65 -5.10
CA ASN A 599 -19.57 -47.82 -5.57
C ASN A 599 -19.20 -46.33 -5.58
N HIS A 600 -18.54 -45.84 -4.51
CA HIS A 600 -18.08 -44.46 -4.45
C HIS A 600 -17.01 -44.19 -5.51
N VAL A 601 -16.02 -45.09 -5.64
CA VAL A 601 -14.96 -44.97 -6.68
C VAL A 601 -15.59 -44.91 -8.07
N ARG A 602 -16.58 -45.77 -8.35
CA ARG A 602 -17.31 -45.76 -9.62
C ARG A 602 -18.02 -44.43 -9.87
N ASP A 603 -18.65 -43.83 -8.87
CA ASP A 603 -19.38 -42.57 -9.02
C ASP A 603 -18.41 -41.37 -9.20
N MET A 604 -17.27 -41.40 -8.52
CA MET A 604 -16.18 -40.42 -8.72
C MET A 604 -15.62 -40.52 -10.14
N LEU A 605 -15.30 -41.73 -10.63
CA LEU A 605 -14.84 -41.95 -12.01
C LEU A 605 -15.87 -41.49 -13.05
N LYS A 606 -17.17 -41.72 -12.84
CA LYS A 606 -18.22 -41.20 -13.72
C LYS A 606 -18.27 -39.67 -13.72
N ARG A 607 -18.02 -39.02 -12.58
CA ARG A 607 -17.96 -37.56 -12.49
C ARG A 607 -16.73 -37.04 -13.25
N LEU A 608 -15.55 -37.59 -12.97
CA LEU A 608 -14.31 -37.25 -13.68
C LEU A 608 -14.45 -37.47 -15.21
N ARG A 609 -15.17 -38.52 -15.65
CA ARG A 609 -15.49 -38.74 -17.08
C ARG A 609 -16.34 -37.62 -17.69
N ARG A 610 -17.32 -37.12 -16.94
CA ARG A 610 -18.19 -36.01 -17.38
C ARG A 610 -17.39 -34.72 -17.50
N GLU A 611 -16.38 -34.55 -16.66
CA GLU A 611 -15.42 -33.44 -16.72
C GLU A 611 -14.32 -33.65 -17.78
N GLY A 612 -14.30 -34.80 -18.49
CA GLY A 612 -13.30 -35.10 -19.52
C GLY A 612 -11.92 -35.52 -19.00
N ILE A 613 -11.78 -35.68 -17.68
CA ILE A 613 -10.51 -35.95 -16.99
C ILE A 613 -10.05 -37.40 -17.15
N VAL A 614 -10.99 -38.33 -17.22
CA VAL A 614 -10.71 -39.77 -17.40
C VAL A 614 -11.54 -40.34 -18.53
N THR A 615 -10.97 -41.32 -19.23
CA THR A 615 -11.70 -42.09 -20.25
C THR A 615 -12.02 -43.49 -19.72
N ARG A 616 -13.05 -44.12 -20.29
CA ARG A 616 -13.35 -45.53 -20.01
C ARG A 616 -13.31 -46.31 -21.32
N ASN A 617 -12.47 -47.33 -21.37
CA ASN A 617 -12.54 -48.35 -22.40
C ASN A 617 -13.82 -49.18 -22.19
N ASP A 618 -14.74 -49.09 -23.15
CA ASP A 618 -16.03 -49.80 -23.10
C ASP A 618 -15.90 -51.27 -23.58
N THR A 619 -14.69 -51.73 -23.92
CA THR A 619 -14.37 -53.14 -24.16
C THR A 619 -14.16 -53.86 -22.84
N GLN A 620 -14.72 -55.06 -22.66
CA GLN A 620 -14.54 -55.79 -21.41
C GLN A 620 -13.12 -56.38 -21.26
N PRO A 621 -12.52 -56.31 -20.06
CA PRO A 621 -13.05 -55.67 -18.84
C PRO A 621 -12.99 -54.13 -18.92
N TYR A 622 -14.02 -53.45 -18.40
CA TYR A 622 -14.11 -51.98 -18.47
C TYR A 622 -12.96 -51.32 -17.69
N THR A 623 -11.99 -50.77 -18.41
CA THR A 623 -10.80 -50.11 -17.85
C THR A 623 -10.94 -48.60 -17.93
N TRP A 624 -10.55 -47.90 -16.87
CA TRP A 624 -10.45 -46.45 -16.80
C TRP A 624 -9.00 -46.03 -17.02
N ASN A 625 -8.77 -45.04 -17.89
CA ASN A 625 -7.43 -44.55 -18.23
C ASN A 625 -7.22 -43.11 -17.72
N GLU A 626 -5.95 -42.75 -17.49
CA GLU A 626 -5.51 -41.42 -17.04
C GLU A 626 -5.35 -40.36 -18.14
N ASP A 627 -5.84 -40.59 -19.37
CA ASP A 627 -5.54 -39.80 -20.60
C ASP A 627 -5.80 -38.27 -20.53
N GLY A 628 -6.26 -37.73 -19.40
CA GLY A 628 -6.36 -36.30 -19.11
C GLY A 628 -6.30 -35.97 -17.63
N VAL A 629 -5.63 -36.78 -16.79
CA VAL A 629 -5.54 -36.54 -15.34
C VAL A 629 -4.45 -35.54 -14.96
N SER A 630 -3.38 -35.47 -15.75
CA SER A 630 -2.26 -34.55 -15.48
C SER A 630 -2.59 -33.09 -15.80
N ASP A 631 -3.47 -32.84 -16.78
CA ASP A 631 -3.79 -31.48 -17.21
C ASP A 631 -4.72 -30.70 -16.27
N PRO A 632 -5.88 -31.20 -15.81
CA PRO A 632 -6.84 -30.40 -15.05
C PRO A 632 -6.34 -30.10 -13.64
N PRO A 633 -6.88 -29.05 -12.98
CA PRO A 633 -6.52 -28.77 -11.59
C PRO A 633 -6.94 -29.90 -10.65
N HIS A 634 -6.04 -30.26 -9.74
CA HIS A 634 -6.23 -31.41 -8.85
C HIS A 634 -7.08 -31.05 -7.63
N THR A 635 -7.02 -29.81 -7.15
CA THR A 635 -7.68 -29.44 -5.89
C THR A 635 -9.10 -28.91 -6.07
N ALA A 636 -9.47 -28.42 -7.25
CA ALA A 636 -10.82 -27.95 -7.58
C ALA A 636 -11.15 -28.19 -9.07
N SER A 637 -12.43 -28.39 -9.39
CA SER A 637 -12.95 -28.18 -10.74
C SER A 637 -13.10 -26.68 -10.94
N VAL A 638 -12.46 -26.13 -11.96
CA VAL A 638 -12.50 -24.70 -12.25
C VAL A 638 -12.98 -24.51 -13.67
N THR A 639 -14.08 -23.78 -13.82
CA THR A 639 -14.58 -23.33 -15.11
C THR A 639 -14.37 -21.82 -15.17
N LEU A 640 -13.65 -21.35 -16.19
CA LEU A 640 -13.35 -19.93 -16.41
C LEU A 640 -14.18 -19.44 -17.60
N PRO A 641 -14.68 -18.20 -17.60
CA PRO A 641 -15.51 -17.67 -18.69
C PRO A 641 -14.71 -17.60 -20.00
N ASP A 642 -15.38 -17.66 -21.14
CA ASP A 642 -14.71 -17.35 -22.41
C ASP A 642 -14.26 -15.88 -22.41
N LEU A 643 -13.03 -15.66 -22.87
CA LEU A 643 -12.44 -14.32 -22.96
C LEU A 643 -12.57 -13.83 -24.40
N SER A 644 -12.85 -12.54 -24.57
CA SER A 644 -13.08 -11.92 -25.87
C SER A 644 -11.81 -11.70 -26.66
#